data_AF-A0AAU3UVG1-F1
#
_entry.id   AF-A0AAU3UVG1-F1
#
_cell.length_a   1.000
_cell.length_b   1.000
_cell.length_c   1.000
_cell.angle_alpha   90.00
_cell.angle_beta   90.00
_cell.angle_gamma   90.00
#
_symmetry.space_group_name_H-M   'P 1'
#
loop_
_entity.id
_entity.type
_entity.pdbx_description
1 polymer ?
#
loop_
_entity_poly.entity_id
_entity_poly.type
_entity_poly.pdbx_seq_one_letter_code
_entity_poly.pdbx_strand_id
1 'polypeptide(L)'
;MVSYIVTGGTGFLGRRVVAGLLERDPQAVVHALTREASVAKLRELAAGWGAEDRVFPLVGDLTAPELGLIEEPPHADHIVHLGAVYDMTADADTTYAANVQGTRAVADLAVELGAVLHHVSSVAVAGDHQGKFFEDDFDLGQGLHSPYHRTKFEAEKLVRETKGLRWRVYRPAIVVGDSRTGEMDKIDGPYYFFPAIAGLAALPSELPVPLPDLGATNVVPVDYVVAAMVELVTKPGLIGRTFHLTNPRPQPFGEIYNALARAAGAPTSIGTVPGSHTALHALGGLPGVPAVRDFLLERFGIPAEVAPHTAFESDFVSESTQAHLRGTGIEVPDFADYAATLWDYWRAHLDPDRARRREGVDGRVVLITGASSGIGLATAHAVAKRGATVLMVARTEEDLNAAAAAVRAESGAAQAYICDITDEKSVELLVKQVLADHGHVDYVVNNAGRSIRRSVLNSTDRMHDFERTMAVNYFGAVRLILALLPSMRERRFGHFVNISSIAVQTKVPRFAAYVASKSALDNFSEIAAVENADAGITFTSVRMPLVRTAMIAPTDLYRSIPVHSPDQAADIVVRALEHRPNRIDTPIGTFAQFVDTVMPSVKRAILHQGFRMFGESKAAGRPEPVEAADAPAKPQGRSPLLALAPIVQPLMGLPAPAARFTNRIPGLHW
;
A
#
# COMPACT_ATOMS: atom_id res chain seq x y z
N MET A 1 7.34 -34.98 -32.65
CA MET A 1 7.79 -33.93 -31.73
C MET A 1 7.41 -32.62 -32.38
N VAL A 2 6.45 -31.89 -31.81
CA VAL A 2 6.07 -30.57 -32.33
C VAL A 2 6.97 -29.53 -31.67
N SER A 3 7.56 -28.65 -32.47
CA SER A 3 8.41 -27.56 -31.99
C SER A 3 7.70 -26.22 -32.10
N TYR A 4 7.75 -25.44 -31.02
CA TYR A 4 7.14 -24.12 -30.91
C TYR A 4 8.21 -23.05 -30.68
N ILE A 5 8.07 -21.90 -31.35
CA ILE A 5 8.67 -20.64 -30.89
C ILE A 5 7.58 -19.79 -30.26
N VAL A 6 7.80 -19.27 -29.06
CA VAL A 6 6.80 -18.44 -28.34
C VAL A 6 7.40 -17.10 -27.98
N THR A 7 6.86 -16.01 -28.53
CA THR A 7 7.25 -14.67 -28.08
C THR A 7 6.41 -14.25 -26.88
N GLY A 8 6.99 -13.51 -25.92
CA GLY A 8 6.25 -13.09 -24.72
C GLY A 8 5.93 -14.23 -23.76
N GLY A 9 6.64 -15.36 -23.86
CA GLY A 9 6.41 -16.57 -23.05
C GLY A 9 6.59 -16.39 -21.53
N THR A 10 7.24 -15.31 -21.08
CA THR A 10 7.38 -14.97 -19.65
C THR A 10 6.28 -14.03 -19.14
N GLY A 11 5.38 -13.57 -20.01
CA GLY A 11 4.27 -12.68 -19.70
C GLY A 11 3.04 -13.42 -19.15
N PHE A 12 2.02 -12.68 -18.71
CA PHE A 12 0.81 -13.21 -18.06
C PHE A 12 0.12 -14.32 -18.87
N LEU A 13 -0.25 -14.01 -20.11
CA LEU A 13 -0.89 -14.96 -21.03
C LEU A 13 0.14 -15.97 -21.56
N GLY A 14 1.34 -15.49 -21.92
CA GLY A 14 2.43 -16.29 -22.49
C GLY A 14 2.80 -17.51 -21.67
N ARG A 15 3.06 -17.34 -20.37
CA ARG A 15 3.49 -18.43 -19.50
C ARG A 15 2.44 -19.54 -19.39
N ARG A 16 1.16 -19.16 -19.42
CA ARG A 16 0.03 -20.10 -19.35
C ARG A 16 -0.18 -20.84 -20.67
N VAL A 17 0.01 -20.16 -21.80
CA VAL A 17 -0.02 -20.83 -23.11
C VAL A 17 1.13 -21.83 -23.24
N VAL A 18 2.34 -21.49 -22.81
CA VAL A 18 3.48 -22.42 -22.80
C VAL A 18 3.17 -23.65 -21.93
N ALA A 19 2.68 -23.45 -20.70
CA ALA A 19 2.28 -24.55 -19.82
C ALA A 19 1.23 -25.44 -20.49
N GLY A 20 0.16 -24.85 -21.05
CA GLY A 20 -0.90 -25.61 -21.71
C GLY A 20 -0.45 -26.38 -22.96
N LEU A 21 0.50 -25.84 -23.73
CA LEU A 21 1.10 -26.56 -24.87
C LEU A 21 1.89 -27.80 -24.40
N LEU A 22 2.67 -27.66 -23.33
CA LEU A 22 3.45 -28.76 -22.74
C LEU A 22 2.57 -29.83 -22.09
N GLU A 23 1.44 -29.44 -21.50
CA GLU A 23 0.44 -30.36 -20.95
C GLU A 23 -0.29 -31.13 -22.07
N ARG A 24 -0.58 -30.44 -23.18
CA ARG A 24 -1.31 -31.02 -24.32
C ARG A 24 -0.47 -32.04 -25.09
N ASP A 25 0.81 -31.76 -25.30
CA ASP A 25 1.77 -32.67 -25.91
C ASP A 25 3.03 -32.80 -25.01
N PRO A 26 3.17 -33.91 -24.27
CA PRO A 26 4.34 -34.16 -23.42
C PRO A 26 5.66 -34.21 -24.18
N GLN A 27 5.63 -34.37 -25.50
CA GLN A 27 6.80 -34.36 -26.37
C GLN A 27 7.03 -33.00 -27.04
N ALA A 28 6.23 -31.97 -26.75
CA ALA A 28 6.44 -30.65 -27.31
C ALA A 28 7.75 -30.02 -26.80
N VAL A 29 8.44 -29.32 -27.69
CA VAL A 29 9.60 -28.48 -27.36
C VAL A 29 9.24 -27.04 -27.60
N VAL A 30 9.59 -26.16 -26.66
CA VAL A 30 9.25 -24.74 -26.70
C VAL A 30 10.52 -23.89 -26.59
N HIS A 31 10.73 -23.02 -27.58
CA HIS A 31 11.77 -22.00 -27.58
C HIS A 31 11.12 -20.64 -27.33
N ALA A 32 11.30 -20.07 -26.14
CA ALA A 32 10.68 -18.81 -25.77
C ALA A 32 11.60 -17.63 -26.11
N LEU A 33 11.16 -16.72 -26.99
CA LEU A 33 11.89 -15.48 -27.29
C LEU A 33 11.96 -14.62 -26.03
N THR A 34 13.16 -14.45 -25.49
CA THR A 34 13.39 -13.91 -24.14
C THR A 34 14.58 -12.95 -24.13
N ARG A 35 14.39 -11.75 -23.56
CA ARG A 35 15.49 -10.80 -23.31
C ARG A 35 16.46 -11.39 -22.29
N GLU A 36 17.76 -11.06 -22.37
CA GLU A 36 18.80 -11.58 -21.47
C GLU A 36 18.42 -11.48 -19.98
N ALA A 37 17.90 -10.33 -19.56
CA ALA A 37 17.45 -10.08 -18.18
C ALA A 37 16.32 -11.01 -17.70
N SER A 38 15.55 -11.60 -18.63
CA SER A 38 14.41 -12.47 -18.34
C SER A 38 14.73 -13.96 -18.44
N VAL A 39 15.95 -14.35 -18.81
CA VAL A 39 16.36 -15.76 -18.96
C VAL A 39 16.25 -16.52 -17.63
N ALA A 40 16.66 -15.90 -16.51
CA ALA A 40 16.54 -16.51 -15.18
C ALA A 40 15.06 -16.81 -14.83
N LYS A 41 14.16 -15.87 -15.12
CA LYS A 41 12.71 -16.02 -14.92
C LYS A 41 12.15 -17.17 -15.77
N LEU A 42 12.57 -17.30 -17.03
CA LEU A 42 12.11 -18.40 -17.88
C LEU A 42 12.56 -19.76 -17.33
N ARG A 43 13.81 -19.87 -16.84
CA ARG A 43 14.32 -21.12 -16.25
C ARG A 43 13.55 -21.52 -14.99
N GLU A 44 13.20 -20.54 -14.14
CA GLU A 44 12.35 -20.79 -12.97
C GLU A 44 10.96 -21.30 -13.36
N LEU A 45 10.34 -20.69 -14.39
CA LEU A 45 9.06 -21.17 -14.93
C LEU A 45 9.17 -22.59 -15.50
N ALA A 46 10.21 -22.87 -16.28
CA ALA A 46 10.46 -24.20 -16.84
C ALA A 46 10.62 -25.28 -15.77
N ALA A 47 11.32 -24.96 -14.67
CA ALA A 47 11.43 -25.85 -13.52
C ALA A 47 10.08 -26.04 -12.81
N GLY A 48 9.28 -24.98 -12.68
CA GLY A 48 7.92 -25.06 -12.14
C GLY A 48 7.00 -25.97 -12.96
N TRP A 49 7.24 -26.12 -14.26
CA TRP A 49 6.51 -27.02 -15.15
C TRP A 49 7.11 -28.43 -15.26
N GLY A 50 8.30 -28.68 -14.68
CA GLY A 50 9.05 -29.92 -14.90
C GLY A 50 9.41 -30.14 -16.36
N ALA A 51 9.86 -29.08 -17.03
CA ALA A 51 10.14 -29.04 -18.46
C ALA A 51 11.50 -28.39 -18.78
N GLU A 52 12.47 -28.48 -17.87
CA GLU A 52 13.82 -27.92 -18.03
C GLU A 52 14.58 -28.46 -19.26
N ASP A 53 14.20 -29.66 -19.72
CA ASP A 53 14.74 -30.34 -20.89
C ASP A 53 13.94 -30.09 -22.18
N ARG A 54 12.89 -29.27 -22.11
CA ARG A 54 11.96 -29.01 -23.23
C ARG A 54 11.67 -27.52 -23.46
N VAL A 55 11.95 -26.67 -22.48
CA VAL A 55 11.76 -25.22 -22.58
C VAL A 55 13.11 -24.52 -22.59
N PHE A 56 13.41 -23.88 -23.72
CA PHE A 56 14.70 -23.25 -23.95
C PHE A 56 14.55 -21.75 -24.21
N PRO A 57 15.45 -20.89 -23.69
CA PRO A 57 15.48 -19.50 -24.08
C PRO A 57 15.97 -19.37 -25.53
N LEU A 58 15.21 -18.65 -26.36
CA LEU A 58 15.71 -18.07 -27.61
C LEU A 58 16.05 -16.61 -27.31
N VAL A 59 17.32 -16.31 -27.09
CA VAL A 59 17.72 -14.97 -26.62
C VAL A 59 17.62 -13.96 -27.76
N GLY A 60 16.82 -12.91 -27.53
CA GLY A 60 16.57 -11.84 -28.49
C GLY A 60 15.66 -10.75 -27.93
N ASP A 61 15.38 -9.75 -28.73
CA ASP A 61 14.49 -8.64 -28.41
C ASP A 61 13.49 -8.37 -29.54
N LEU A 62 12.20 -8.36 -29.19
CA LEU A 62 11.11 -8.10 -30.13
C LEU A 62 11.20 -6.69 -30.75
N THR A 63 11.82 -5.73 -30.07
CA THR A 63 11.98 -4.36 -30.60
C THR A 63 13.21 -4.18 -31.47
N ALA A 64 14.09 -5.19 -31.55
CA ALA A 64 15.30 -5.12 -32.36
C ALA A 64 15.01 -5.57 -33.81
N PRO A 65 15.77 -5.04 -34.80
CA PRO A 65 15.75 -5.58 -36.15
C PRO A 65 16.01 -7.09 -36.14
N GLU A 66 15.25 -7.85 -36.95
CA GLU A 66 15.38 -9.32 -37.05
C GLU A 66 15.33 -10.03 -35.68
N LEU A 67 14.52 -9.49 -34.75
CA LEU A 67 14.37 -9.98 -33.36
C LEU A 67 15.65 -9.96 -32.52
N GLY A 68 16.74 -9.37 -33.02
CA GLY A 68 18.03 -9.29 -32.31
C GLY A 68 18.55 -10.64 -31.83
N LEU A 69 18.28 -11.71 -32.59
CA LEU A 69 18.69 -13.07 -32.22
C LEU A 69 20.21 -13.16 -32.16
N ILE A 70 20.72 -13.74 -31.07
CA ILE A 70 22.17 -13.98 -30.92
C ILE A 70 22.63 -15.31 -31.52
N GLU A 71 21.67 -16.21 -31.77
CA GLU A 71 21.86 -17.56 -32.31
C GLU A 71 20.86 -17.79 -33.44
N GLU A 72 21.15 -18.72 -34.35
CA GLU A 72 20.21 -19.10 -35.40
C GLU A 72 18.92 -19.66 -34.78
N PRO A 73 17.74 -19.26 -35.28
CA PRO A 73 16.47 -19.75 -34.74
C PRO A 73 16.35 -21.26 -34.98
N PRO A 74 15.89 -22.03 -33.97
CA PRO A 74 15.70 -23.46 -34.12
C PRO A 74 14.53 -23.75 -35.05
N HIS A 75 14.47 -24.98 -35.57
CA HIS A 75 13.30 -25.46 -36.30
C HIS A 75 12.03 -25.31 -35.45
N ALA A 76 10.96 -24.78 -36.05
CA ALA A 76 9.66 -24.64 -35.42
C ALA A 76 8.54 -25.00 -36.40
N ASP A 77 7.60 -25.82 -35.96
CA ASP A 77 6.37 -26.11 -36.71
C ASP A 77 5.36 -24.96 -36.56
N HIS A 78 5.39 -24.31 -35.38
CA HIS A 78 4.47 -23.27 -34.98
C HIS A 78 5.21 -22.10 -34.31
N ILE A 79 4.83 -20.87 -34.61
CA ILE A 79 5.26 -19.69 -33.88
C ILE A 79 4.03 -19.06 -33.21
N VAL A 80 4.01 -18.97 -31.88
CA VAL A 80 2.94 -18.32 -31.12
C VAL A 80 3.37 -16.92 -30.71
N HIS A 81 2.81 -15.92 -31.37
CA HIS A 81 3.17 -14.53 -31.18
C HIS A 81 2.24 -13.83 -30.17
N LEU A 82 2.67 -13.83 -28.90
CA LEU A 82 2.02 -13.16 -27.76
C LEU A 82 2.76 -11.89 -27.31
N GLY A 83 3.93 -11.60 -27.87
CA GLY A 83 4.77 -10.47 -27.48
C GLY A 83 4.14 -9.15 -27.90
N ALA A 84 3.82 -8.29 -26.94
CA ALA A 84 3.37 -6.93 -27.17
C ALA A 84 3.77 -6.05 -25.98
N VAL A 85 4.03 -4.77 -26.23
CA VAL A 85 4.11 -3.76 -25.17
C VAL A 85 2.69 -3.26 -24.90
N TYR A 86 2.20 -3.53 -23.70
CA TYR A 86 0.92 -3.03 -23.17
C TYR A 86 1.26 -2.16 -21.96
N ASP A 87 1.76 -0.96 -22.25
CA ASP A 87 1.88 0.13 -21.30
C ASP A 87 1.20 1.34 -21.94
N MET A 88 0.03 1.73 -21.41
CA MET A 88 -0.73 2.87 -21.94
C MET A 88 -0.01 4.20 -21.71
N THR A 89 1.07 4.21 -20.92
CA THR A 89 1.92 5.37 -20.64
C THR A 89 3.24 5.38 -21.42
N ALA A 90 3.56 4.28 -22.13
CA ALA A 90 4.73 4.23 -23.00
C ALA A 90 4.56 5.16 -24.21
N ASP A 91 5.68 5.72 -24.69
CA ASP A 91 5.65 6.55 -25.89
C ASP A 91 5.16 5.75 -27.12
N ALA A 92 4.56 6.48 -28.06
CA ALA A 92 3.94 5.89 -29.24
C ALA A 92 4.95 5.12 -30.11
N ASP A 93 6.22 5.53 -30.13
CA ASP A 93 7.27 4.94 -30.96
C ASP A 93 7.71 3.58 -30.41
N THR A 94 7.87 3.46 -29.09
CA THR A 94 8.15 2.19 -28.40
C THR A 94 7.03 1.17 -28.62
N THR A 95 5.77 1.62 -28.51
CA THR A 95 4.60 0.76 -28.75
C THR A 95 4.53 0.29 -30.21
N TYR A 96 4.85 1.18 -31.16
CA TYR A 96 4.90 0.87 -32.58
C TYR A 96 5.99 -0.14 -32.92
N ALA A 97 7.21 0.07 -32.41
CA ALA A 97 8.34 -0.83 -32.64
C ALA A 97 8.04 -2.24 -32.15
N ALA A 98 7.54 -2.40 -30.92
CA ALA A 98 7.24 -3.71 -30.37
C ALA A 98 6.06 -4.39 -31.09
N ASN A 99 4.95 -3.68 -31.28
CA ASN A 99 3.70 -4.30 -31.72
C ASN A 99 3.62 -4.46 -33.24
N VAL A 100 4.20 -3.55 -34.03
CA VAL A 100 4.11 -3.59 -35.50
C VAL A 100 5.41 -4.13 -36.10
N GLN A 101 6.56 -3.54 -35.77
CA GLN A 101 7.84 -3.99 -36.34
C GLN A 101 8.25 -5.36 -35.79
N GLY A 102 8.03 -5.61 -34.50
CA GLY A 102 8.20 -6.93 -33.91
C GLY A 102 7.32 -7.99 -34.59
N THR A 103 6.04 -7.69 -34.82
CA THR A 103 5.13 -8.59 -35.56
C THR A 103 5.66 -8.87 -36.98
N ARG A 104 6.24 -7.86 -37.66
CA ARG A 104 6.88 -8.04 -38.96
C ARG A 104 8.00 -9.06 -38.91
N ALA A 105 8.95 -8.87 -38.00
CA ALA A 105 10.11 -9.74 -37.87
C ALA A 105 9.70 -11.18 -37.52
N VAL A 106 8.67 -11.35 -36.68
CA VAL A 106 8.12 -12.68 -36.37
C VAL A 106 7.42 -13.32 -37.58
N ALA A 107 6.70 -12.53 -38.38
CA ALA A 107 6.08 -13.01 -39.61
C ALA A 107 7.12 -13.44 -40.65
N ASP A 108 8.18 -12.65 -40.82
CA ASP A 108 9.29 -12.97 -41.73
C ASP A 108 9.99 -14.26 -41.29
N LEU A 109 10.26 -14.42 -39.98
CA LEU A 109 10.80 -15.66 -39.41
C LEU A 109 9.88 -16.87 -39.63
N ALA A 110 8.56 -16.70 -39.49
CA ALA A 110 7.60 -17.79 -39.77
C ALA A 110 7.63 -18.22 -41.24
N VAL A 111 7.79 -17.27 -42.17
CA VAL A 111 7.96 -17.58 -43.61
C VAL A 111 9.27 -18.34 -43.85
N GLU A 112 10.37 -17.88 -43.25
CA GLU A 112 11.68 -18.53 -43.38
C GLU A 112 11.67 -19.98 -42.91
N LEU A 113 11.06 -20.23 -41.74
CA LEU A 113 10.97 -21.57 -41.16
C LEU A 113 9.86 -22.44 -41.77
N GLY A 114 8.98 -21.88 -42.60
CA GLY A 114 7.78 -22.56 -43.09
C GLY A 114 6.73 -22.87 -42.00
N ALA A 115 6.86 -22.23 -40.84
CA ALA A 115 6.06 -22.43 -39.65
C ALA A 115 4.66 -21.82 -39.77
N VAL A 116 3.71 -22.30 -38.96
CA VAL A 116 2.40 -21.65 -38.82
C VAL A 116 2.50 -20.54 -37.77
N LEU A 117 2.22 -19.29 -38.16
CA LEU A 117 2.13 -18.17 -37.23
C LEU A 117 0.75 -18.11 -36.55
N HIS A 118 0.75 -18.14 -35.23
CA HIS A 118 -0.40 -17.92 -34.38
C HIS A 118 -0.29 -16.52 -33.78
N HIS A 119 -0.94 -15.54 -34.42
CA HIS A 119 -0.88 -14.13 -34.02
C HIS A 119 -1.98 -13.80 -33.01
N VAL A 120 -1.59 -13.30 -31.84
CA VAL A 120 -2.54 -12.84 -30.81
C VAL A 120 -2.78 -11.35 -30.98
N SER A 121 -3.88 -11.05 -31.67
CA SER A 121 -4.43 -9.72 -31.87
C SER A 121 -5.31 -9.31 -30.67
N SER A 122 -6.32 -8.49 -30.88
CA SER A 122 -7.29 -8.07 -29.88
C SER A 122 -8.58 -7.63 -30.56
N VAL A 123 -9.72 -7.71 -29.87
CA VAL A 123 -10.98 -7.08 -30.29
C VAL A 123 -10.83 -5.58 -30.60
N ALA A 124 -9.78 -4.94 -30.08
CA ALA A 124 -9.41 -3.55 -30.36
C ALA A 124 -9.23 -3.20 -31.85
N VAL A 125 -9.05 -4.19 -32.74
CA VAL A 125 -9.01 -3.96 -34.19
C VAL A 125 -10.31 -3.43 -34.78
N ALA A 126 -11.44 -3.60 -34.06
CA ALA A 126 -12.73 -3.09 -34.50
C ALA A 126 -12.85 -1.56 -34.42
N GLY A 127 -11.95 -0.88 -33.69
CA GLY A 127 -11.96 0.59 -33.61
C GLY A 127 -13.28 1.12 -33.05
N ASP A 128 -13.91 2.04 -33.78
CA ASP A 128 -15.24 2.61 -33.49
C ASP A 128 -16.38 1.95 -34.31
N HIS A 129 -16.15 0.74 -34.84
CA HIS A 129 -17.18 0.01 -35.58
C HIS A 129 -18.43 -0.24 -34.72
N GLN A 130 -19.60 -0.08 -35.33
CA GLN A 130 -20.90 -0.21 -34.69
C GLN A 130 -21.66 -1.41 -35.24
N GLY A 131 -22.24 -2.21 -34.34
CA GLY A 131 -23.01 -3.39 -34.69
C GLY A 131 -22.16 -4.66 -34.76
N LYS A 132 -22.62 -5.66 -35.52
CA LYS A 132 -21.98 -6.98 -35.55
C LYS A 132 -20.61 -6.91 -36.22
N PHE A 133 -19.62 -7.54 -35.60
CA PHE A 133 -18.27 -7.73 -36.12
C PHE A 133 -17.96 -9.23 -36.13
N PHE A 134 -17.89 -9.81 -37.33
CA PHE A 134 -17.69 -11.24 -37.54
C PHE A 134 -16.20 -11.60 -37.56
N GLU A 135 -15.88 -12.89 -37.39
CA GLU A 135 -14.49 -13.36 -37.33
C GLU A 135 -13.72 -13.09 -38.64
N ASP A 136 -14.41 -13.14 -39.78
CA ASP A 136 -13.82 -12.86 -41.09
C ASP A 136 -13.70 -11.35 -41.38
N ASP A 137 -14.36 -10.49 -40.61
CA ASP A 137 -14.25 -9.03 -40.75
C ASP A 137 -12.89 -8.54 -40.27
N PHE A 138 -12.34 -7.55 -40.97
CA PHE A 138 -11.09 -6.91 -40.59
C PHE A 138 -11.11 -5.40 -40.82
N ASP A 139 -11.16 -4.96 -42.07
CA ASP A 139 -11.21 -3.54 -42.42
C ASP A 139 -12.56 -3.20 -43.05
N LEU A 140 -13.43 -2.58 -42.25
CA LEU A 140 -14.76 -2.12 -42.63
C LEU A 140 -14.82 -0.58 -42.77
N GLY A 141 -13.66 0.09 -42.73
CA GLY A 141 -13.56 1.56 -42.73
C GLY A 141 -13.70 2.21 -41.35
N GLN A 142 -13.50 1.46 -40.27
CA GLN A 142 -13.55 1.95 -38.88
C GLN A 142 -12.45 2.98 -38.57
N GLY A 143 -12.75 3.93 -37.69
CA GLY A 143 -11.83 4.88 -37.10
C GLY A 143 -10.99 4.26 -35.97
N LEU A 144 -9.68 4.58 -35.95
CA LEU A 144 -8.71 4.08 -34.98
C LEU A 144 -8.15 5.24 -34.13
N HIS A 145 -8.99 5.75 -33.22
CA HIS A 145 -8.71 6.97 -32.46
C HIS A 145 -7.55 6.81 -31.46
N SER A 146 -7.39 5.63 -30.86
CA SER A 146 -6.32 5.33 -29.89
C SER A 146 -5.05 4.78 -30.57
N PRO A 147 -3.83 5.16 -30.11
CA PRO A 147 -2.59 4.52 -30.52
C PRO A 147 -2.62 2.99 -30.38
N TYR A 148 -3.26 2.48 -29.32
CA TYR A 148 -3.39 1.05 -29.08
C TYR A 148 -4.20 0.36 -30.19
N HIS A 149 -5.36 0.93 -30.57
CA HIS A 149 -6.19 0.42 -31.67
C HIS A 149 -5.40 0.39 -32.99
N ARG A 150 -4.66 1.46 -33.29
CA ARG A 150 -3.80 1.55 -34.49
C ARG A 150 -2.75 0.45 -34.50
N THR A 151 -2.01 0.26 -33.41
CA THR A 151 -0.94 -0.76 -33.39
C THR A 151 -1.48 -2.18 -33.55
N LYS A 152 -2.63 -2.51 -32.94
CA LYS A 152 -3.25 -3.84 -33.08
C LYS A 152 -3.80 -4.07 -34.48
N PHE A 153 -4.45 -3.06 -35.06
CA PHE A 153 -4.95 -3.13 -36.44
C PHE A 153 -3.80 -3.29 -37.44
N GLU A 154 -2.75 -2.48 -37.35
CA GLU A 154 -1.61 -2.54 -38.26
C GLU A 154 -0.84 -3.86 -38.16
N ALA A 155 -0.63 -4.37 -36.94
CA ALA A 155 0.02 -5.66 -36.73
C ALA A 155 -0.76 -6.81 -37.36
N GLU A 156 -2.09 -6.83 -37.19
CA GLU A 156 -2.92 -7.87 -37.79
C GLU A 156 -3.00 -7.73 -39.33
N LYS A 157 -3.08 -6.48 -39.83
CA LYS A 157 -3.03 -6.19 -41.27
C LYS A 157 -1.77 -6.78 -41.89
N LEU A 158 -0.63 -6.55 -41.25
CA LEU A 158 0.66 -7.06 -41.68
C LEU A 158 0.63 -8.58 -41.81
N VAL A 159 0.15 -9.29 -40.79
CA VAL A 159 0.05 -10.75 -40.81
C VAL A 159 -0.83 -11.23 -41.97
N ARG A 160 -1.98 -10.59 -42.20
CA ARG A 160 -2.90 -10.94 -43.29
C ARG A 160 -2.30 -10.70 -44.68
N GLU A 161 -1.53 -9.64 -44.84
CA GLU A 161 -0.97 -9.20 -46.14
C GLU A 161 0.41 -9.80 -46.46
N THR A 162 1.09 -10.42 -45.49
CA THR A 162 2.40 -11.03 -45.70
C THR A 162 2.31 -12.24 -46.62
N LYS A 163 2.99 -12.16 -47.78
CA LYS A 163 2.96 -13.22 -48.79
C LYS A 163 3.69 -14.47 -48.31
N GLY A 164 3.09 -15.63 -48.55
CA GLY A 164 3.67 -16.94 -48.19
C GLY A 164 3.49 -17.33 -46.72
N LEU A 165 2.98 -16.43 -45.87
CA LEU A 165 2.77 -16.71 -44.46
C LEU A 165 1.55 -17.60 -44.24
N ARG A 166 1.74 -18.68 -43.47
CA ARG A 166 0.65 -19.55 -42.98
C ARG A 166 0.24 -19.05 -41.61
N TRP A 167 -0.90 -18.37 -41.50
CA TRP A 167 -1.29 -17.73 -40.23
C TRP A 167 -2.63 -18.17 -39.67
N ARG A 168 -2.82 -17.92 -38.38
CA ARG A 168 -4.09 -17.91 -37.64
C ARG A 168 -4.10 -16.71 -36.72
N VAL A 169 -5.25 -16.05 -36.59
CA VAL A 169 -5.41 -14.87 -35.72
C VAL A 169 -6.35 -15.19 -34.56
N TYR A 170 -5.99 -14.74 -33.37
CA TYR A 170 -6.80 -14.83 -32.15
C TYR A 170 -7.08 -13.43 -31.64
N ARG A 171 -8.36 -13.06 -31.50
CA ARG A 171 -8.80 -11.76 -30.97
C ARG A 171 -9.49 -11.97 -29.62
N PRO A 172 -8.73 -12.02 -28.51
CA PRO A 172 -9.33 -12.01 -27.19
C PRO A 172 -10.02 -10.68 -26.89
N ALA A 173 -11.10 -10.78 -26.11
CA ALA A 173 -11.75 -9.65 -25.47
C ALA A 173 -10.90 -9.09 -24.31
N ILE A 174 -11.50 -8.35 -23.38
CA ILE A 174 -10.81 -7.92 -22.16
C ILE A 174 -10.50 -9.16 -21.31
N VAL A 175 -9.22 -9.50 -21.22
CA VAL A 175 -8.76 -10.65 -20.46
C VAL A 175 -8.64 -10.27 -18.99
N VAL A 176 -9.44 -10.93 -18.16
CA VAL A 176 -9.39 -10.83 -16.69
C VAL A 176 -8.60 -12.01 -16.11
N GLY A 177 -8.51 -12.07 -14.78
CA GLY A 177 -7.71 -13.03 -14.05
C GLY A 177 -8.24 -14.44 -14.22
N ASP A 178 -7.50 -15.38 -13.67
CA ASP A 178 -7.87 -16.79 -13.70
C ASP A 178 -9.19 -17.02 -12.93
N SER A 179 -10.18 -17.65 -13.57
CA SER A 179 -11.52 -17.81 -13.00
C SER A 179 -11.54 -18.70 -11.74
N ARG A 180 -10.52 -19.54 -11.56
CA ARG A 180 -10.44 -20.55 -10.50
C ARG A 180 -9.60 -20.08 -9.32
N THR A 181 -8.51 -19.37 -9.59
CA THR A 181 -7.52 -18.93 -8.59
C THR A 181 -7.57 -17.44 -8.31
N GLY A 182 -8.16 -16.66 -9.22
CA GLY A 182 -8.18 -15.19 -9.17
C GLY A 182 -6.89 -14.55 -9.66
N GLU A 183 -5.86 -15.34 -9.99
CA GLU A 183 -4.52 -14.84 -10.28
C GLU A 183 -4.53 -13.85 -11.45
N MET A 184 -3.94 -12.68 -11.23
CA MET A 184 -3.76 -11.62 -12.23
C MET A 184 -2.45 -10.87 -11.98
N ASP A 185 -1.82 -10.36 -13.04
CA ASP A 185 -0.49 -9.72 -12.96
C ASP A 185 -0.54 -8.21 -12.67
N LYS A 186 -1.64 -7.53 -13.03
CA LYS A 186 -1.78 -6.07 -12.88
C LYS A 186 -3.24 -5.62 -12.83
N ILE A 187 -3.44 -4.43 -12.27
CA ILE A 187 -4.75 -3.75 -12.18
C ILE A 187 -4.99 -3.01 -13.51
N ASP A 188 -5.65 -3.67 -14.46
CA ASP A 188 -6.05 -3.07 -15.75
C ASP A 188 -7.53 -3.28 -16.09
N GLY A 189 -8.09 -2.41 -16.93
CA GLY A 189 -9.46 -2.54 -17.43
C GLY A 189 -10.51 -2.52 -16.30
N PRO A 190 -11.35 -3.57 -16.13
CA PRO A 190 -12.40 -3.59 -15.12
C PRO A 190 -11.89 -3.50 -13.68
N TYR A 191 -10.58 -3.73 -13.45
CA TYR A 191 -9.97 -3.64 -12.13
C TYR A 191 -9.82 -2.21 -11.59
N TYR A 192 -9.87 -1.17 -12.44
CA TYR A 192 -9.78 0.22 -11.97
C TYR A 192 -10.93 0.61 -11.01
N PHE A 193 -12.05 -0.13 -11.05
CA PHE A 193 -13.18 0.12 -10.17
C PHE A 193 -13.06 -0.56 -8.79
N PHE A 194 -12.10 -1.47 -8.60
CA PHE A 194 -11.98 -2.25 -7.37
C PHE A 194 -11.71 -1.38 -6.13
N PRO A 195 -10.76 -0.40 -6.16
CA PRO A 195 -10.59 0.54 -5.05
C PRO A 195 -11.86 1.30 -4.67
N ALA A 196 -12.62 1.78 -5.66
CA ALA A 196 -13.88 2.49 -5.43
C ALA A 196 -14.91 1.60 -4.73
N ILE A 197 -15.13 0.39 -5.26
CA ILE A 197 -16.05 -0.59 -4.67
C ILE A 197 -15.61 -0.95 -3.24
N ALA A 198 -14.30 -1.07 -3.02
CA ALA A 198 -13.75 -1.44 -1.71
C ALA A 198 -13.89 -0.32 -0.67
N GLY A 199 -14.01 0.94 -1.10
CA GLY A 199 -14.38 2.08 -0.26
C GLY A 199 -15.88 2.10 0.07
N LEU A 200 -16.73 1.70 -0.88
CA LEU A 200 -18.18 1.58 -0.67
C LEU A 200 -18.57 0.43 0.26
N ALA A 201 -17.72 -0.58 0.43
CA ALA A 201 -17.93 -1.68 1.38
C ALA A 201 -18.05 -1.24 2.85
N ALA A 202 -17.71 0.01 3.18
CA ALA A 202 -17.97 0.58 4.51
C ALA A 202 -19.42 1.05 4.72
N LEU A 203 -20.22 1.11 3.65
CA LEU A 203 -21.62 1.52 3.68
C LEU A 203 -22.55 0.30 3.84
N PRO A 204 -23.76 0.47 4.40
CA PRO A 204 -24.75 -0.61 4.49
C PRO A 204 -25.12 -1.16 3.11
N SER A 205 -25.12 -2.49 2.96
CA SER A 205 -25.39 -3.18 1.69
C SER A 205 -26.74 -2.87 1.06
N GLU A 206 -27.71 -2.43 1.87
CA GLU A 206 -29.08 -2.09 1.45
C GLU A 206 -29.17 -0.70 0.81
N LEU A 207 -28.10 0.10 0.84
CA LEU A 207 -28.11 1.46 0.31
C LEU A 207 -28.23 1.42 -1.23
N PRO A 208 -29.27 2.04 -1.83
CA PRO A 208 -29.42 2.04 -3.27
C PRO A 208 -28.38 2.94 -3.94
N VAL A 209 -27.56 2.39 -4.83
CA VAL A 209 -26.56 3.14 -5.61
C VAL A 209 -26.99 3.26 -7.07
N PRO A 210 -27.35 4.46 -7.57
CA PRO A 210 -27.57 4.66 -9.00
C PRO A 210 -26.23 4.62 -9.74
N LEU A 211 -26.14 3.86 -10.83
CA LEU A 211 -24.93 3.80 -11.66
C LEU A 211 -25.10 4.58 -12.97
N PRO A 212 -24.01 5.15 -13.53
CA PRO A 212 -24.03 5.62 -14.91
C PRO A 212 -24.24 4.43 -15.86
N ASP A 213 -24.94 4.70 -16.95
CA ASP A 213 -25.04 3.75 -18.06
C ASP A 213 -23.74 3.80 -18.88
N LEU A 214 -22.88 2.80 -18.69
CA LEU A 214 -21.61 2.64 -19.40
C LEU A 214 -21.69 1.56 -20.49
N GLY A 215 -22.91 1.12 -20.86
CA GLY A 215 -23.11 0.10 -21.88
C GLY A 215 -22.68 -1.31 -21.46
N ALA A 216 -22.51 -2.17 -22.46
CA ALA A 216 -21.99 -3.52 -22.29
C ALA A 216 -20.51 -3.60 -22.70
N THR A 217 -19.79 -4.48 -22.03
CA THR A 217 -18.40 -4.79 -22.34
C THR A 217 -18.27 -6.29 -22.63
N ASN A 218 -17.07 -6.77 -22.91
CA ASN A 218 -16.79 -8.16 -23.16
C ASN A 218 -15.55 -8.57 -22.36
N VAL A 219 -15.77 -9.27 -21.24
CA VAL A 219 -14.73 -9.80 -20.37
C VAL A 219 -14.69 -11.32 -20.46
N VAL A 220 -13.47 -11.86 -20.46
CA VAL A 220 -13.18 -13.29 -20.50
C VAL A 220 -12.02 -13.62 -19.55
N PRO A 221 -12.08 -14.71 -18.78
CA PRO A 221 -10.98 -15.03 -17.87
C PRO A 221 -9.81 -15.67 -18.63
N VAL A 222 -8.60 -15.49 -18.12
CA VAL A 222 -7.37 -15.92 -18.83
C VAL A 222 -7.32 -17.43 -19.07
N ASP A 223 -7.86 -18.24 -18.17
CA ASP A 223 -7.88 -19.70 -18.29
C ASP A 223 -8.74 -20.18 -19.46
N TYR A 224 -9.87 -19.50 -19.74
CA TYR A 224 -10.66 -19.76 -20.96
C TYR A 224 -9.86 -19.40 -22.22
N VAL A 225 -9.23 -18.22 -22.26
CA VAL A 225 -8.45 -17.76 -23.41
C VAL A 225 -7.31 -18.73 -23.72
N VAL A 226 -6.57 -19.15 -22.70
CA VAL A 226 -5.46 -20.10 -22.82
C VAL A 226 -5.97 -21.46 -23.32
N ALA A 227 -7.02 -22.02 -22.70
CA ALA A 227 -7.56 -23.31 -23.10
C ALA A 227 -8.04 -23.31 -24.56
N ALA A 228 -8.80 -22.27 -24.95
CA ALA A 228 -9.27 -22.11 -26.32
C ALA A 228 -8.10 -21.97 -27.31
N MET A 229 -7.09 -21.16 -26.98
CA MET A 229 -5.90 -21.01 -27.82
C MET A 229 -5.15 -22.32 -28.00
N VAL A 230 -4.84 -23.05 -26.93
CA VAL A 230 -4.07 -24.31 -26.99
C VAL A 230 -4.79 -25.34 -27.85
N GLU A 231 -6.11 -25.47 -27.71
CA GLU A 231 -6.93 -26.36 -28.54
C GLU A 231 -6.92 -25.91 -30.01
N LEU A 232 -7.10 -24.62 -30.28
CA LEU A 232 -7.14 -24.10 -31.65
C LEU A 232 -5.76 -24.07 -32.32
N VAL A 233 -4.66 -23.94 -31.58
CA VAL A 233 -3.28 -23.98 -32.11
C VAL A 233 -2.98 -25.38 -32.64
N THR A 234 -3.34 -26.41 -31.89
CA THR A 234 -3.02 -27.82 -32.18
C THR A 234 -3.95 -28.45 -33.23
N LYS A 235 -5.09 -27.82 -33.54
CA LYS A 235 -6.07 -28.34 -34.50
C LYS A 235 -5.61 -28.17 -35.96
N PRO A 236 -5.68 -29.22 -36.81
CA PRO A 236 -5.32 -29.10 -38.23
C PRO A 236 -6.38 -28.37 -39.05
N GLY A 237 -6.00 -27.87 -40.23
CA GLY A 237 -6.95 -27.35 -41.24
C GLY A 237 -7.49 -25.93 -41.00
N LEU A 238 -6.92 -25.15 -40.08
CA LEU A 238 -7.42 -23.82 -39.72
C LEU A 238 -6.55 -22.66 -40.23
N ILE A 239 -5.72 -22.89 -41.26
CA ILE A 239 -4.87 -21.84 -41.83
C ILE A 239 -5.75 -20.76 -42.48
N GLY A 240 -5.40 -19.48 -42.27
CA GLY A 240 -6.12 -18.32 -42.78
C GLY A 240 -7.40 -18.00 -42.00
N ARG A 241 -7.59 -18.59 -40.81
CA ARG A 241 -8.78 -18.38 -39.96
C ARG A 241 -8.50 -17.40 -38.83
N THR A 242 -9.55 -16.71 -38.42
CA THR A 242 -9.57 -15.80 -37.29
C THR A 242 -10.55 -16.32 -36.25
N PHE A 243 -10.23 -16.13 -34.98
CA PHE A 243 -11.03 -16.61 -33.86
C PHE A 243 -11.29 -15.49 -32.85
N HIS A 244 -12.56 -15.20 -32.60
CA HIS A 244 -12.97 -14.30 -31.53
C HIS A 244 -13.03 -15.07 -30.21
N LEU A 245 -12.05 -14.80 -29.33
CA LEU A 245 -12.02 -15.37 -27.97
C LEU A 245 -12.77 -14.43 -27.02
N THR A 246 -14.08 -14.33 -27.26
CA THR A 246 -15.00 -13.40 -26.61
C THR A 246 -16.10 -14.16 -25.87
N ASN A 247 -16.79 -13.49 -24.96
CA ASN A 247 -18.04 -14.00 -24.41
C ASN A 247 -19.15 -13.80 -25.46
N PRO A 248 -19.91 -14.85 -25.85
CA PRO A 248 -21.05 -14.72 -26.78
C PRO A 248 -22.15 -13.76 -26.29
N ARG A 249 -22.20 -13.51 -24.98
CA ARG A 249 -23.08 -12.53 -24.35
C ARG A 249 -22.23 -11.38 -23.81
N PRO A 250 -22.21 -10.21 -24.47
CA PRO A 250 -21.62 -9.00 -23.89
C PRO A 250 -22.24 -8.74 -22.51
N GLN A 251 -21.40 -8.42 -21.53
CA GLN A 251 -21.84 -8.22 -20.15
C GLN A 251 -22.15 -6.74 -19.89
N PRO A 252 -23.38 -6.39 -19.49
CA PRO A 252 -23.71 -5.03 -19.05
C PRO A 252 -22.84 -4.60 -17.86
N PHE A 253 -22.38 -3.35 -17.86
CA PHE A 253 -21.58 -2.81 -16.77
C PHE A 253 -22.23 -2.99 -15.38
N GLY A 254 -23.55 -2.81 -15.30
CA GLY A 254 -24.31 -3.01 -14.07
C GLY A 254 -24.24 -4.45 -13.52
N GLU A 255 -24.15 -5.46 -14.38
CA GLU A 255 -23.99 -6.85 -13.96
C GLU A 255 -22.60 -7.10 -13.36
N ILE A 256 -21.56 -6.59 -14.03
CA ILE A 256 -20.17 -6.66 -13.57
C ILE A 256 -20.03 -5.96 -12.20
N TYR A 257 -20.52 -4.72 -12.09
CA TYR A 257 -20.50 -3.97 -10.84
C TYR A 257 -21.22 -4.74 -9.73
N ASN A 258 -22.43 -5.24 -9.99
CA ASN A 258 -23.22 -5.93 -8.97
C ASN A 258 -22.55 -7.24 -8.51
N ALA A 259 -21.90 -7.98 -9.40
CA ALA A 259 -21.14 -9.17 -9.04
C ALA A 259 -19.97 -8.83 -8.11
N LEU A 260 -19.19 -7.80 -8.44
CA LEU A 260 -18.07 -7.33 -7.62
C LEU A 260 -18.52 -6.69 -6.31
N ALA A 261 -19.60 -5.89 -6.31
CA ALA A 261 -20.15 -5.28 -5.11
C ALA A 261 -20.63 -6.35 -4.12
N ARG A 262 -21.29 -7.41 -4.60
CA ARG A 262 -21.66 -8.56 -3.76
C ARG A 262 -20.42 -9.24 -3.15
N ALA A 263 -19.39 -9.48 -3.94
CA ALA A 263 -18.13 -10.05 -3.44
C ALA A 263 -17.46 -9.14 -2.39
N ALA A 264 -17.55 -7.83 -2.57
CA ALA A 264 -16.99 -6.84 -1.67
C ALA A 264 -17.78 -6.65 -0.36
N GLY A 265 -19.05 -7.09 -0.31
CA GLY A 265 -20.00 -6.68 0.72
C GLY A 265 -20.44 -5.21 0.58
N ALA A 266 -20.30 -4.64 -0.61
CA ALA A 266 -20.66 -3.26 -0.94
C ALA A 266 -22.11 -3.16 -1.46
N PRO A 267 -22.72 -1.96 -1.42
CA PRO A 267 -24.08 -1.77 -1.89
C PRO A 267 -24.24 -2.04 -3.39
N THR A 268 -25.25 -2.82 -3.75
CA THR A 268 -25.58 -3.15 -5.14
C THR A 268 -26.39 -2.04 -5.80
N SER A 269 -26.31 -1.96 -7.12
CA SER A 269 -27.06 -0.98 -7.90
C SER A 269 -28.54 -1.32 -8.01
N ILE A 270 -29.38 -0.29 -8.01
CA ILE A 270 -30.82 -0.37 -8.32
C ILE A 270 -31.14 -0.14 -9.81
N GLY A 271 -30.12 0.00 -10.66
CA GLY A 271 -30.26 0.24 -12.10
C GLY A 271 -29.37 1.36 -12.61
N THR A 272 -29.28 1.47 -13.94
CA THR A 272 -28.57 2.54 -14.62
C THR A 272 -29.46 3.76 -14.78
N VAL A 273 -28.88 4.96 -14.73
CA VAL A 273 -29.59 6.22 -14.99
C VAL A 273 -29.64 6.47 -16.51
N PRO A 274 -30.81 6.43 -17.16
CA PRO A 274 -30.90 6.62 -18.62
C PRO A 274 -30.39 8.00 -19.05
N GLY A 275 -29.62 8.07 -20.14
CA GLY A 275 -29.07 9.32 -20.68
C GLY A 275 -27.86 9.89 -19.92
N SER A 276 -27.41 9.22 -18.84
CA SER A 276 -26.21 9.60 -18.10
C SER A 276 -24.93 9.47 -18.94
N HIS A 277 -24.88 8.53 -19.88
CA HIS A 277 -23.79 8.39 -20.86
C HIS A 277 -23.58 9.71 -21.66
N THR A 278 -24.66 10.26 -22.21
CA THR A 278 -24.64 11.50 -23.00
C THR A 278 -24.28 12.71 -22.14
N ALA A 279 -24.75 12.75 -20.89
CA ALA A 279 -24.40 13.80 -19.95
C ALA A 279 -22.92 13.76 -19.52
N LEU A 280 -22.36 12.56 -19.28
CA LEU A 280 -20.94 12.37 -18.96
C LEU A 280 -20.05 12.83 -20.13
N HIS A 281 -20.40 12.44 -21.36
CA HIS A 281 -19.68 12.85 -22.57
C HIS A 281 -19.78 14.37 -22.82
N ALA A 282 -20.96 14.97 -22.65
CA ALA A 282 -21.17 16.40 -22.86
C ALA A 282 -20.44 17.28 -21.82
N LEU A 283 -20.31 16.82 -20.58
CA LEU A 283 -19.57 17.51 -19.52
C LEU A 283 -18.05 17.54 -19.76
N GLY A 284 -17.52 16.60 -20.56
CA GLY A 284 -16.09 16.54 -20.87
C GLY A 284 -15.57 17.68 -21.76
N GLY A 285 -16.45 18.42 -22.44
CA GLY A 285 -16.09 19.51 -23.35
C GLY A 285 -16.17 20.93 -22.77
N LEU A 286 -16.57 21.10 -21.50
CA LEU A 286 -16.76 22.43 -20.89
C LEU A 286 -15.49 22.93 -20.16
N PRO A 287 -15.06 24.19 -20.35
CA PRO A 287 -13.87 24.71 -19.67
C PRO A 287 -14.05 24.75 -18.14
N GLY A 288 -13.09 24.17 -17.40
CA GLY A 288 -13.06 24.14 -15.93
C GLY A 288 -13.71 22.91 -15.27
N VAL A 289 -14.51 22.14 -16.00
CA VAL A 289 -15.10 20.86 -15.54
C VAL A 289 -14.10 19.68 -15.52
N PRO A 290 -13.10 19.58 -16.42
CA PRO A 290 -12.11 18.50 -16.40
C PRO A 290 -11.40 18.36 -15.06
N ALA A 291 -10.93 19.46 -14.45
CA ALA A 291 -10.24 19.39 -13.16
C ALA A 291 -11.11 18.84 -12.01
N VAL A 292 -12.42 19.13 -12.00
CA VAL A 292 -13.36 18.63 -10.98
C VAL A 292 -13.73 17.17 -11.25
N ARG A 293 -13.95 16.82 -12.52
CA ARG A 293 -14.21 15.45 -12.97
C ARG A 293 -13.01 14.55 -12.68
N ASP A 294 -11.83 14.99 -13.09
CA ASP A 294 -10.58 14.25 -12.96
C ASP A 294 -10.22 14.13 -11.47
N PHE A 295 -10.42 15.17 -10.65
CA PHE A 295 -10.31 15.09 -9.18
C PHE A 295 -11.27 14.07 -8.55
N LEU A 296 -12.52 14.00 -9.01
CA LEU A 296 -13.49 13.01 -8.54
C LEU A 296 -13.12 11.60 -8.98
N LEU A 297 -12.77 11.40 -10.26
CA LEU A 297 -12.36 10.12 -10.83
C LEU A 297 -11.05 9.60 -10.19
N GLU A 298 -10.06 10.47 -9.97
CA GLU A 298 -8.81 10.17 -9.25
C GLU A 298 -9.09 9.75 -7.80
N ARG A 299 -10.03 10.41 -7.12
CA ARG A 299 -10.40 10.05 -5.75
C ARG A 299 -11.11 8.69 -5.67
N PHE A 300 -11.71 8.22 -6.77
CA PHE A 300 -12.26 6.88 -6.91
C PHE A 300 -11.30 5.89 -7.59
N GLY A 301 -10.09 6.30 -7.96
CA GLY A 301 -9.06 5.44 -8.56
C GLY A 301 -9.30 5.07 -10.04
N ILE A 302 -10.16 5.82 -10.75
CA ILE A 302 -10.47 5.60 -12.17
C ILE A 302 -9.65 6.59 -13.00
N PRO A 303 -8.71 6.16 -13.85
CA PRO A 303 -8.00 7.08 -14.74
C PRO A 303 -8.97 7.74 -15.72
N ALA A 304 -8.92 9.06 -15.87
CA ALA A 304 -9.81 9.82 -16.77
C ALA A 304 -9.69 9.38 -18.24
N GLU A 305 -8.56 8.81 -18.61
CA GLU A 305 -8.23 8.28 -19.95
C GLU A 305 -8.94 6.95 -20.27
N VAL A 306 -9.46 6.24 -19.26
CA VAL A 306 -10.10 4.93 -19.44
C VAL A 306 -11.60 5.05 -19.70
N ALA A 307 -12.23 6.12 -19.19
CA ALA A 307 -13.67 6.36 -19.33
C ALA A 307 -14.24 6.37 -20.78
N PRO A 308 -13.54 6.88 -21.81
CA PRO A 308 -14.00 6.81 -23.20
C PRO A 308 -13.79 5.43 -23.87
N HIS A 309 -13.17 4.47 -23.18
CA HIS A 309 -12.78 3.16 -23.74
C HIS A 309 -13.41 1.97 -22.99
N THR A 310 -14.36 2.21 -22.07
CA THR A 310 -14.97 1.16 -21.24
C THR A 310 -16.09 0.37 -21.93
N ALA A 311 -16.73 0.94 -22.96
CA ALA A 311 -17.81 0.30 -23.70
C ALA A 311 -17.32 -0.22 -25.05
N PHE A 312 -17.66 -1.46 -25.39
CA PHE A 312 -17.49 -1.93 -26.77
C PHE A 312 -18.71 -1.50 -27.58
N GLU A 313 -18.46 -0.74 -28.64
CA GLU A 313 -19.46 -0.33 -29.62
C GLU A 313 -19.83 -1.47 -30.59
N SER A 314 -18.92 -2.43 -30.75
CA SER A 314 -19.08 -3.62 -31.59
C SER A 314 -19.61 -4.83 -30.80
N ASP A 315 -20.51 -5.58 -31.45
CA ASP A 315 -20.99 -6.90 -31.01
C ASP A 315 -20.17 -8.00 -31.71
N PHE A 316 -19.23 -8.61 -30.96
CA PHE A 316 -18.31 -9.59 -31.52
C PHE A 316 -18.93 -10.98 -31.63
N VAL A 317 -19.16 -11.42 -32.86
CA VAL A 317 -19.72 -12.74 -33.17
C VAL A 317 -18.61 -13.80 -33.12
N SER A 318 -18.76 -14.83 -32.27
CA SER A 318 -17.77 -15.90 -32.08
C SER A 318 -18.26 -17.31 -32.47
N GLU A 319 -19.29 -17.40 -33.30
CA GLU A 319 -19.95 -18.68 -33.66
C GLU A 319 -18.99 -19.73 -34.24
N SER A 320 -18.04 -19.33 -35.10
CA SER A 320 -17.09 -20.30 -35.66
C SER A 320 -16.05 -20.74 -34.63
N THR A 321 -15.54 -19.84 -33.77
CA THR A 321 -14.78 -20.24 -32.56
C THR A 321 -15.56 -21.26 -31.73
N GLN A 322 -16.81 -20.99 -31.36
CA GLN A 322 -17.64 -21.89 -30.56
C GLN A 322 -17.85 -23.25 -31.26
N ALA A 323 -18.04 -23.25 -32.58
CA ALA A 323 -18.16 -24.50 -33.34
C ALA A 323 -16.87 -25.35 -33.28
N HIS A 324 -15.70 -24.72 -33.24
CA HIS A 324 -14.42 -25.42 -33.17
C HIS A 324 -14.09 -25.92 -31.76
N LEU A 325 -14.62 -25.28 -30.72
CA LEU A 325 -14.45 -25.68 -29.31
C LEU A 325 -15.52 -26.66 -28.83
N ARG A 326 -16.60 -26.87 -29.60
CA ARG A 326 -17.69 -27.78 -29.23
C ARG A 326 -17.18 -29.18 -28.91
N GLY A 327 -17.59 -29.72 -27.76
CA GLY A 327 -17.23 -31.07 -27.30
C GLY A 327 -15.88 -31.18 -26.57
N THR A 328 -15.16 -30.07 -26.41
CA THR A 328 -13.88 -30.02 -25.66
C THR A 328 -14.08 -29.73 -24.16
N GLY A 329 -15.27 -29.26 -23.77
CA GLY A 329 -15.55 -28.76 -22.42
C GLY A 329 -15.03 -27.33 -22.17
N ILE A 330 -14.45 -26.68 -23.19
CA ILE A 330 -13.98 -25.29 -23.11
C ILE A 330 -15.16 -24.36 -23.40
N GLU A 331 -15.70 -23.76 -22.35
CA GLU A 331 -16.76 -22.76 -22.41
C GLU A 331 -16.36 -21.54 -21.56
N VAL A 332 -16.86 -20.37 -21.92
CA VAL A 332 -16.64 -19.16 -21.14
C VAL A 332 -17.58 -19.16 -19.93
N PRO A 333 -17.08 -19.13 -18.68
CA PRO A 333 -17.94 -19.06 -17.51
C PRO A 333 -18.63 -17.69 -17.41
N ASP A 334 -19.76 -17.61 -16.71
CA ASP A 334 -20.40 -16.33 -16.42
C ASP A 334 -19.53 -15.52 -15.45
N PHE A 335 -19.42 -14.20 -15.69
CA PHE A 335 -18.61 -13.32 -14.84
C PHE A 335 -19.03 -13.37 -13.36
N ALA A 336 -20.32 -13.53 -13.09
CA ALA A 336 -20.83 -13.61 -11.73
C ALA A 336 -20.25 -14.80 -10.94
N ASP A 337 -19.90 -15.90 -11.62
CA ASP A 337 -19.43 -17.14 -10.97
C ASP A 337 -17.99 -17.03 -10.46
N TYR A 338 -17.17 -16.16 -11.05
CA TYR A 338 -15.75 -15.99 -10.67
C TYR A 338 -15.39 -14.58 -10.19
N ALA A 339 -16.35 -13.64 -10.15
CA ALA A 339 -16.12 -12.28 -9.65
C ALA A 339 -15.59 -12.25 -8.21
N ALA A 340 -16.07 -13.15 -7.35
CA ALA A 340 -15.60 -13.26 -5.96
C ALA A 340 -14.14 -13.72 -5.89
N THR A 341 -13.76 -14.72 -6.70
CA THR A 341 -12.38 -15.20 -6.78
C THR A 341 -11.42 -14.09 -7.23
N LEU A 342 -11.80 -13.32 -8.26
CA LEU A 342 -11.01 -12.17 -8.71
C LEU A 342 -10.89 -11.10 -7.63
N TRP A 343 -12.00 -10.80 -6.94
CA TRP A 343 -12.05 -9.83 -5.85
C TRP A 343 -11.13 -10.22 -4.70
N ASP A 344 -11.20 -11.47 -4.25
CA ASP A 344 -10.42 -11.99 -3.13
C ASP A 344 -8.93 -11.99 -3.47
N TYR A 345 -8.56 -12.43 -4.68
CA TYR A 345 -7.18 -12.36 -5.13
C TYR A 345 -6.68 -10.91 -5.17
N TRP A 346 -7.45 -9.98 -5.75
CA TRP A 346 -7.08 -8.57 -5.77
C TRP A 346 -6.91 -8.02 -4.34
N ARG A 347 -7.86 -8.28 -3.45
CA ARG A 347 -7.82 -7.80 -2.05
C ARG A 347 -6.59 -8.34 -1.31
N ALA A 348 -6.21 -9.58 -1.58
CA ALA A 348 -5.07 -10.23 -0.95
C ALA A 348 -3.72 -9.83 -1.58
N HIS A 349 -3.65 -9.57 -2.88
CA HIS A 349 -2.37 -9.46 -3.59
C HIS A 349 -2.11 -8.07 -4.20
N LEU A 350 -3.15 -7.36 -4.63
CA LEU A 350 -3.03 -6.17 -5.48
C LEU A 350 -3.69 -4.90 -4.92
N ASP A 351 -4.53 -4.97 -3.89
CA ASP A 351 -5.12 -3.77 -3.28
C ASP A 351 -4.00 -2.82 -2.80
N PRO A 352 -3.87 -1.61 -3.38
CA PRO A 352 -2.81 -0.67 -3.01
C PRO A 352 -2.91 -0.23 -1.56
N ASP A 353 -4.09 -0.34 -0.95
CA ASP A 353 -4.35 0.00 0.43
C ASP A 353 -4.49 -1.25 1.33
N ARG A 354 -4.11 -2.45 0.84
CA ARG A 354 -4.14 -3.73 1.59
C ARG A 354 -3.50 -3.59 2.97
N ALA A 355 -2.33 -2.96 3.02
CA ALA A 355 -1.59 -2.76 4.26
C ALA A 355 -2.34 -1.88 5.27
N ARG A 356 -3.28 -1.03 4.85
CA ARG A 356 -4.09 -0.18 5.75
C ARG A 356 -5.27 -0.92 6.39
N ARG A 357 -5.79 -1.96 5.73
CA ARG A 357 -7.04 -2.64 6.10
C ARG A 357 -6.90 -3.61 7.27
N ARG A 358 -5.69 -4.12 7.54
CA ARG A 358 -5.49 -5.00 8.71
C ARG A 358 -5.57 -4.17 9.99
N GLU A 359 -6.52 -4.53 10.85
CA GLU A 359 -6.71 -3.92 12.16
C GLU A 359 -5.73 -4.51 13.20
N GLY A 360 -5.43 -3.73 14.23
CA GLY A 360 -4.57 -4.16 15.32
C GLY A 360 -3.08 -4.26 14.99
N VAL A 361 -2.32 -4.84 15.92
CA VAL A 361 -0.86 -5.02 15.84
C VAL A 361 -0.43 -6.46 15.54
N ASP A 362 -1.38 -7.40 15.47
CA ASP A 362 -1.09 -8.80 15.12
C ASP A 362 -0.40 -8.87 13.77
N GLY A 363 0.67 -9.68 13.67
CA GLY A 363 1.56 -9.84 12.51
C GLY A 363 2.09 -8.57 11.88
N ARG A 364 2.14 -7.46 12.64
CA ARG A 364 2.72 -6.18 12.22
C ARG A 364 4.15 -6.05 12.71
N VAL A 365 4.97 -5.33 11.96
CA VAL A 365 6.36 -5.02 12.33
C VAL A 365 6.39 -3.69 13.10
N VAL A 366 6.66 -3.76 14.40
CA VAL A 366 6.63 -2.61 15.32
C VAL A 366 8.05 -2.29 15.79
N LEU A 367 8.59 -1.15 15.37
CA LEU A 367 9.88 -0.63 15.82
C LEU A 367 9.70 0.27 17.04
N ILE A 368 10.45 0.02 18.11
CA ILE A 368 10.35 0.77 19.37
C ILE A 368 11.72 1.29 19.77
N THR A 369 11.86 2.61 19.90
CA THR A 369 13.11 3.23 20.39
C THR A 369 13.13 3.35 21.91
N GLY A 370 14.30 3.22 22.53
CA GLY A 370 14.42 3.21 23.99
C GLY A 370 13.75 1.97 24.61
N ALA A 371 13.83 0.83 23.93
CA ALA A 371 13.09 -0.39 24.27
C ALA A 371 13.76 -1.27 25.34
N SER A 372 14.94 -0.90 25.86
CA SER A 372 15.63 -1.71 26.87
C SER A 372 15.05 -1.60 28.29
N SER A 373 14.18 -0.61 28.57
CA SER A 373 13.57 -0.44 29.89
C SER A 373 12.29 0.41 29.88
N GLY A 374 11.62 0.51 31.02
CA GLY A 374 10.53 1.46 31.26
C GLY A 374 9.34 1.27 30.30
N ILE A 375 8.84 2.38 29.75
CA ILE A 375 7.67 2.37 28.84
C ILE A 375 8.00 1.57 27.59
N GLY A 376 9.18 1.77 26.98
CA GLY A 376 9.56 1.08 25.75
C GLY A 376 9.59 -0.44 25.89
N LEU A 377 10.16 -0.95 26.98
CA LEU A 377 10.17 -2.39 27.27
C LEU A 377 8.76 -2.94 27.54
N ALA A 378 7.97 -2.23 28.35
CA ALA A 378 6.59 -2.64 28.62
C ALA A 378 5.74 -2.65 27.33
N THR A 379 5.91 -1.66 26.45
CA THR A 379 5.29 -1.64 25.12
C THR A 379 5.74 -2.83 24.28
N ALA A 380 7.05 -3.16 24.27
CA ALA A 380 7.57 -4.32 23.53
C ALA A 380 6.88 -5.62 23.96
N HIS A 381 6.77 -5.88 25.27
CA HIS A 381 6.00 -7.01 25.80
C HIS A 381 4.52 -6.97 25.40
N ALA A 382 3.88 -5.80 25.48
CA ALA A 382 2.45 -5.67 25.20
C ALA A 382 2.10 -5.93 23.73
N VAL A 383 2.90 -5.45 22.77
CA VAL A 383 2.66 -5.69 21.34
C VAL A 383 3.10 -7.10 20.93
N ALA A 384 4.16 -7.64 21.53
CA ALA A 384 4.61 -9.02 21.36
C ALA A 384 3.49 -10.02 21.71
N LYS A 385 2.83 -9.84 22.86
CA LYS A 385 1.68 -10.67 23.30
C LYS A 385 0.48 -10.62 22.36
N ARG A 386 0.42 -9.62 21.48
CA ARG A 386 -0.64 -9.42 20.50
C ARG A 386 -0.24 -9.89 19.10
N GLY A 387 0.88 -10.61 18.96
CA GLY A 387 1.31 -11.21 17.69
C GLY A 387 2.19 -10.30 16.81
N ALA A 388 2.65 -9.15 17.32
CA ALA A 388 3.54 -8.27 16.58
C ALA A 388 4.98 -8.81 16.54
N THR A 389 5.68 -8.56 15.43
CA THR A 389 7.14 -8.66 15.34
C THR A 389 7.76 -7.39 15.90
N VAL A 390 8.56 -7.50 16.96
CA VAL A 390 9.06 -6.34 17.71
C VAL A 390 10.51 -6.05 17.40
N LEU A 391 10.78 -4.86 16.84
CA LEU A 391 12.13 -4.38 16.57
C LEU A 391 12.53 -3.41 17.69
N MET A 392 13.36 -3.90 18.61
CA MET A 392 13.76 -3.15 19.80
C MET A 392 15.04 -2.38 19.52
N VAL A 393 15.01 -1.06 19.68
CA VAL A 393 16.13 -0.17 19.39
C VAL A 393 16.62 0.51 20.66
N ALA A 394 17.90 0.34 20.99
CA ALA A 394 18.58 1.07 22.06
C ALA A 394 20.09 1.12 21.81
N ARG A 395 20.80 1.86 22.67
CA ARG A 395 22.23 2.17 22.51
C ARG A 395 23.15 1.19 23.24
N THR A 396 22.64 0.58 24.32
CA THR A 396 23.42 -0.32 25.18
C THR A 396 23.10 -1.76 24.78
N GLU A 397 24.09 -2.44 24.21
CA GLU A 397 23.92 -3.78 23.66
C GLU A 397 23.50 -4.82 24.70
N GLU A 398 24.19 -4.88 25.83
CA GLU A 398 23.92 -5.86 26.88
C GLU A 398 22.48 -5.77 27.42
N ASP A 399 22.05 -4.56 27.82
CA ASP A 399 20.69 -4.31 28.32
C ASP A 399 19.63 -4.64 27.27
N LEU A 400 19.87 -4.28 26.01
CA LEU A 400 18.92 -4.49 24.93
C LEU A 400 18.79 -5.97 24.57
N ASN A 401 19.91 -6.70 24.53
CA ASN A 401 19.92 -8.13 24.25
C ASN A 401 19.19 -8.92 25.36
N ALA A 402 19.42 -8.56 26.63
CA ALA A 402 18.70 -9.16 27.75
C ALA A 402 17.18 -8.87 27.68
N ALA A 403 16.81 -7.62 27.38
CA ALA A 403 15.41 -7.22 27.21
C ALA A 403 14.73 -7.94 26.02
N ALA A 404 15.42 -8.03 24.88
CA ALA A 404 14.91 -8.72 23.70
C ALA A 404 14.76 -10.23 23.94
N ALA A 405 15.67 -10.86 24.68
CA ALA A 405 15.54 -12.25 25.08
C ALA A 405 14.28 -12.48 25.95
N ALA A 406 14.00 -11.56 26.88
CA ALA A 406 12.79 -11.64 27.72
C ALA A 406 11.50 -11.50 26.89
N VAL A 407 11.44 -10.55 25.94
CA VAL A 407 10.28 -10.39 25.05
C VAL A 407 10.13 -11.61 24.12
N ARG A 408 11.24 -12.10 23.57
CA ARG A 408 11.25 -13.28 22.69
C ARG A 408 10.77 -14.54 23.40
N ALA A 409 11.06 -14.70 24.70
CA ALA A 409 10.58 -15.82 25.48
C ALA A 409 9.03 -15.86 25.61
N GLU A 410 8.35 -14.72 25.44
CA GLU A 410 6.89 -14.64 25.51
C GLU A 410 6.18 -14.85 24.17
N SER A 411 6.71 -14.35 23.05
CA SER A 411 6.02 -14.36 21.74
C SER A 411 6.84 -14.92 20.57
N GLY A 412 8.12 -15.25 20.77
CA GLY A 412 9.02 -15.73 19.72
C GLY A 412 9.54 -14.66 18.74
N ALA A 413 8.96 -13.46 18.69
CA ALA A 413 9.21 -12.48 17.63
C ALA A 413 9.72 -11.12 18.16
N ALA A 414 10.97 -11.10 18.66
CA ALA A 414 11.65 -9.86 19.06
C ALA A 414 13.13 -9.84 18.63
N GLN A 415 13.57 -8.73 18.05
CA GLN A 415 14.94 -8.54 17.55
C GLN A 415 15.53 -7.24 18.06
N ALA A 416 16.79 -7.29 18.51
CA ALA A 416 17.53 -6.15 19.02
C ALA A 416 18.34 -5.50 17.91
N TYR A 417 18.25 -4.17 17.80
CA TYR A 417 19.06 -3.36 16.91
C TYR A 417 19.78 -2.26 17.70
N ILE A 418 21.11 -2.28 17.66
CA ILE A 418 21.94 -1.30 18.37
C ILE A 418 21.99 -0.03 17.52
N CYS A 419 21.49 1.08 18.07
CA CYS A 419 21.51 2.37 17.39
C CYS A 419 21.52 3.51 18.40
N ASP A 420 22.45 4.46 18.24
CA ASP A 420 22.29 5.79 18.82
C ASP A 420 21.48 6.66 17.86
N ILE A 421 20.21 6.90 18.18
CA ILE A 421 19.31 7.72 17.35
C ILE A 421 19.77 9.19 17.20
N THR A 422 20.74 9.64 17.99
CA THR A 422 21.31 10.99 17.86
C THR A 422 22.34 11.09 16.73
N ASP A 423 22.84 9.95 16.24
CA ASP A 423 23.79 9.86 15.13
C ASP A 423 23.08 9.47 13.82
N GLU A 424 23.30 10.25 12.77
CA GLU A 424 22.63 10.08 11.49
C GLU A 424 23.03 8.79 10.79
N LYS A 425 24.33 8.48 10.76
CA LYS A 425 24.86 7.26 10.13
C LYS A 425 24.33 5.99 10.81
N SER A 426 24.22 6.01 12.14
CA SER A 426 23.64 4.92 12.90
C SER A 426 22.17 4.66 12.51
N VAL A 427 21.38 5.71 12.30
CA VAL A 427 19.98 5.59 11.86
C VAL A 427 19.86 5.07 10.43
N GLU A 428 20.72 5.55 9.51
CA GLU A 428 20.76 5.05 8.13
C GLU A 428 21.06 3.54 8.08
N LEU A 429 22.07 3.10 8.85
CA LEU A 429 22.43 1.68 8.95
C LEU A 429 21.30 0.85 9.57
N LEU A 430 20.68 1.35 10.65
CA LEU A 430 19.52 0.72 11.28
C LEU A 430 18.41 0.48 10.26
N VAL A 431 18.00 1.53 9.53
CA VAL A 431 16.88 1.43 8.58
C VAL A 431 17.22 0.49 7.42
N LYS A 432 18.44 0.58 6.87
CA LYS A 432 18.88 -0.35 5.83
C LYS A 432 18.82 -1.80 6.29
N GLN A 433 19.29 -2.07 7.51
CA GLN A 433 19.29 -3.42 8.06
C GLN A 433 17.88 -3.92 8.33
N VAL A 434 17.03 -3.11 8.98
CA VAL A 434 15.63 -3.46 9.26
C VAL A 434 14.85 -3.76 7.99
N LEU A 435 15.02 -2.94 6.94
CA LEU A 435 14.35 -3.16 5.66
C LEU A 435 14.89 -4.40 4.93
N ALA A 436 16.17 -4.73 5.06
CA ALA A 436 16.73 -5.97 4.51
C ALA A 436 16.21 -7.22 5.25
N ASP A 437 16.13 -7.16 6.58
CA ASP A 437 15.75 -8.29 7.42
C ASP A 437 14.23 -8.56 7.39
N HIS A 438 13.41 -7.52 7.31
CA HIS A 438 11.95 -7.61 7.48
C HIS A 438 11.13 -7.12 6.27
N GLY A 439 11.78 -6.49 5.28
CA GLY A 439 11.13 -5.90 4.11
C GLY A 439 10.41 -4.58 4.38
N HIS A 440 9.89 -4.34 5.59
CA HIS A 440 9.12 -3.15 5.94
C HIS A 440 9.06 -2.88 7.45
N VAL A 441 8.55 -1.70 7.81
CA VAL A 441 8.13 -1.34 9.18
C VAL A 441 6.70 -0.78 9.11
N ASP A 442 5.79 -1.33 9.93
CA ASP A 442 4.40 -0.87 10.00
C ASP A 442 4.23 0.29 10.98
N TYR A 443 4.81 0.13 12.16
CA TYR A 443 4.63 1.06 13.26
C TYR A 443 5.97 1.45 13.85
N VAL A 444 6.11 2.73 14.20
CA VAL A 444 7.30 3.24 14.87
C VAL A 444 6.87 3.95 16.15
N VAL A 445 7.33 3.45 17.30
CA VAL A 445 7.17 4.10 18.59
C VAL A 445 8.44 4.87 18.92
N ASN A 446 8.40 6.19 18.69
CA ASN A 446 9.44 7.11 19.11
C ASN A 446 9.34 7.37 20.62
N ASN A 447 9.82 6.41 21.40
CA ASN A 447 9.81 6.44 22.87
C ASN A 447 11.13 6.93 23.48
N ALA A 448 12.26 6.76 22.80
CA ALA A 448 13.55 7.21 23.31
C ALA A 448 13.49 8.69 23.72
N GLY A 449 13.99 8.98 24.92
CA GLY A 449 13.92 10.33 25.45
C GLY A 449 14.77 10.57 26.67
N ARG A 450 15.03 11.84 26.95
CA ARG A 450 15.77 12.35 28.09
C ARG A 450 15.00 13.52 28.70
N SER A 451 14.88 13.53 30.02
CA SER A 451 14.31 14.65 30.78
C SER A 451 15.39 15.32 31.63
N ILE A 452 15.42 16.65 31.60
CA ILE A 452 16.27 17.48 32.44
C ILE A 452 15.37 18.45 33.20
N ARG A 453 15.39 18.34 34.54
CA ARG A 453 14.70 19.25 35.46
C ARG A 453 15.70 20.23 36.07
N ARG A 454 15.70 21.47 35.59
CA ARG A 454 16.59 22.55 36.04
C ARG A 454 15.93 23.90 35.73
N SER A 455 15.93 24.84 36.68
CA SER A 455 15.44 26.20 36.39
C SER A 455 16.30 26.90 35.34
N VAL A 456 15.71 27.87 34.63
CA VAL A 456 16.43 28.64 33.59
C VAL A 456 17.66 29.35 34.15
N LEU A 457 17.54 29.93 35.36
CA LEU A 457 18.66 30.59 36.04
C LEU A 457 19.84 29.64 36.29
N ASN A 458 19.56 28.40 36.66
CA ASN A 458 20.59 27.39 36.91
C ASN A 458 21.11 26.71 35.63
N SER A 459 20.58 27.09 34.46
CA SER A 459 20.98 26.57 33.15
C SER A 459 21.78 27.58 32.31
N THR A 460 22.06 28.78 32.82
CA THR A 460 22.69 29.86 32.05
C THR A 460 24.09 29.51 31.51
N ASP A 461 24.81 28.63 32.19
CA ASP A 461 26.12 28.10 31.83
C ASP A 461 26.06 26.66 31.27
N ARG A 462 24.86 26.18 30.91
CA ARG A 462 24.62 24.76 30.55
C ARG A 462 23.78 24.60 29.29
N MET A 463 24.13 25.34 28.24
CA MET A 463 23.43 25.25 26.94
C MET A 463 23.39 23.81 26.40
N HIS A 464 24.44 23.01 26.65
CA HIS A 464 24.51 21.61 26.25
C HIS A 464 23.39 20.73 26.84
N ASP A 465 22.76 21.12 27.95
CA ASP A 465 21.58 20.40 28.48
C ASP A 465 20.39 20.54 27.51
N PHE A 466 20.22 21.68 26.84
CA PHE A 466 19.21 21.88 25.80
C PHE A 466 19.56 21.11 24.52
N GLU A 467 20.81 21.22 24.06
CA GLU A 467 21.28 20.54 22.84
C GLU A 467 21.12 19.02 22.94
N ARG A 468 21.54 18.42 24.06
CA ARG A 468 21.41 16.97 24.28
C ARG A 468 19.96 16.51 24.39
N THR A 469 19.10 17.34 24.98
CA THR A 469 17.67 17.03 25.09
C THR A 469 17.00 17.10 23.73
N MET A 470 17.33 18.11 22.91
CA MET A 470 16.88 18.24 21.52
C MET A 470 17.40 17.10 20.63
N ALA A 471 18.69 16.74 20.77
CA ALA A 471 19.33 15.66 20.01
C ALA A 471 18.56 14.34 20.13
N VAL A 472 18.17 13.97 21.34
CA VAL A 472 17.43 12.71 21.59
C VAL A 472 15.94 12.88 21.32
N ASN A 473 15.27 13.85 21.95
CA ASN A 473 13.80 13.89 21.99
C ASN A 473 13.17 14.39 20.70
N TYR A 474 13.89 15.19 19.91
CA TYR A 474 13.38 15.77 18.67
C TYR A 474 14.15 15.24 17.47
N PHE A 475 15.44 15.57 17.35
CA PHE A 475 16.20 15.24 16.15
C PHE A 475 16.31 13.72 15.93
N GLY A 476 16.44 12.91 16.99
CA GLY A 476 16.49 11.46 16.85
C GLY A 476 15.19 10.86 16.31
N ALA A 477 14.03 11.32 16.78
CA ALA A 477 12.73 10.90 16.24
C ALA A 477 12.55 11.37 14.79
N VAL A 478 12.91 12.62 14.49
CA VAL A 478 12.82 13.20 13.13
C VAL A 478 13.69 12.42 12.14
N ARG A 479 14.95 12.10 12.50
CA ARG A 479 15.83 11.30 11.63
C ARG A 479 15.22 9.95 11.27
N LEU A 480 14.66 9.25 12.26
CA LEU A 480 14.04 7.95 12.04
C LEU A 480 12.77 8.06 11.18
N ILE A 481 11.96 9.10 11.39
CA ILE A 481 10.79 9.40 10.55
C ILE A 481 11.24 9.63 9.11
N LEU A 482 12.21 10.53 8.88
CA LEU A 482 12.70 10.86 7.54
C LEU A 482 13.31 9.65 6.82
N ALA A 483 14.03 8.79 7.54
CA ALA A 483 14.66 7.61 6.97
C ALA A 483 13.66 6.51 6.58
N LEU A 484 12.57 6.33 7.35
CA LEU A 484 11.55 5.31 7.05
C LEU A 484 10.45 5.79 6.11
N LEU A 485 10.19 7.11 6.06
CA LEU A 485 9.08 7.68 5.31
C LEU A 485 9.04 7.28 3.82
N PRO A 486 10.14 7.25 3.06
CA PRO A 486 10.10 6.80 1.66
C PRO A 486 9.53 5.40 1.49
N SER A 487 10.03 4.42 2.26
CA SER A 487 9.55 3.04 2.21
C SER A 487 8.08 2.89 2.63
N MET A 488 7.65 3.66 3.64
CA MET A 488 6.26 3.65 4.09
C MET A 488 5.33 4.28 3.05
N ARG A 489 5.76 5.36 2.36
CA ARG A 489 4.99 6.02 1.29
C ARG A 489 4.82 5.10 0.09
N GLU A 490 5.89 4.42 -0.34
CA GLU A 490 5.83 3.43 -1.43
C GLU A 490 4.81 2.32 -1.13
N ARG A 491 4.80 1.84 0.12
CA ARG A 491 3.86 0.83 0.60
C ARG A 491 2.47 1.36 0.96
N ARG A 492 2.27 2.68 0.86
CA ARG A 492 1.05 3.39 1.23
C ARG A 492 0.57 3.10 2.66
N PHE A 493 1.47 2.75 3.58
CA PHE A 493 1.11 2.46 4.97
C PHE A 493 2.29 2.62 5.93
N GLY A 494 2.04 3.38 7.00
CA GLY A 494 2.92 3.53 8.14
C GLY A 494 2.26 4.34 9.24
N HIS A 495 2.62 4.08 10.50
CA HIS A 495 2.12 4.87 11.63
C HIS A 495 3.20 5.18 12.65
N PHE A 496 3.34 6.45 12.99
CA PHE A 496 4.29 6.93 13.99
C PHE A 496 3.58 7.28 15.29
N VAL A 497 3.98 6.63 16.38
CA VAL A 497 3.56 6.97 17.74
C VAL A 497 4.71 7.72 18.43
N ASN A 498 4.50 9.02 18.64
CA ASN A 498 5.47 9.89 19.28
C ASN A 498 5.13 10.04 20.77
N ILE A 499 6.02 9.53 21.65
CA ILE A 499 5.85 9.67 23.09
C ILE A 499 6.24 11.10 23.49
N SER A 500 5.21 11.91 23.73
CA SER A 500 5.32 13.29 24.20
C SER A 500 5.14 13.36 25.71
N SER A 501 4.61 14.46 26.23
CA SER A 501 4.43 14.67 27.66
C SER A 501 3.25 15.59 27.95
N ILE A 502 2.50 15.27 29.01
CA ILE A 502 1.52 16.20 29.62
C ILE A 502 2.14 17.57 29.96
N ALA A 503 3.46 17.65 30.12
CA ALA A 503 4.19 18.89 30.36
C ALA A 503 4.10 19.89 29.17
N VAL A 504 3.81 19.42 27.96
CA VAL A 504 3.54 20.29 26.79
C VAL A 504 2.28 21.12 27.00
N GLN A 505 1.27 20.57 27.67
CA GLN A 505 0.01 21.25 27.96
C GLN A 505 0.13 22.11 29.23
N THR A 506 0.74 21.55 30.29
CA THR A 506 0.81 22.22 31.60
C THR A 506 1.91 23.27 31.69
N LYS A 507 3.00 23.14 30.91
CA LYS A 507 4.17 24.06 30.87
C LYS A 507 4.80 24.27 32.26
N VAL A 508 4.99 23.18 33.00
CA VAL A 508 5.54 23.21 34.36
C VAL A 508 6.95 23.84 34.41
N PRO A 509 7.24 24.74 35.37
CA PRO A 509 8.56 25.34 35.55
C PRO A 509 9.68 24.31 35.78
N ARG A 510 10.92 24.71 35.49
CA ARG A 510 12.15 23.88 35.55
C ARG A 510 12.28 22.78 34.51
N PHE A 511 11.39 22.69 33.54
CA PHE A 511 11.48 21.70 32.46
C PHE A 511 11.66 22.35 31.09
N ALA A 512 12.26 23.55 31.01
CA ALA A 512 12.34 24.31 29.77
C ALA A 512 12.97 23.51 28.61
N ALA A 513 14.14 22.89 28.81
CA ALA A 513 14.80 22.05 27.81
C ALA A 513 13.94 20.85 27.38
N TYR A 514 13.31 20.18 28.35
CA TYR A 514 12.47 19.01 28.09
C TYR A 514 11.18 19.36 27.36
N VAL A 515 10.40 20.31 27.88
CA VAL A 515 9.12 20.73 27.31
C VAL A 515 9.32 21.31 25.91
N ALA A 516 10.34 22.15 25.69
CA ALA A 516 10.64 22.68 24.37
C ALA A 516 10.87 21.56 23.34
N SER A 517 11.66 20.54 23.70
CA SER A 517 11.94 19.41 22.79
C SER A 517 10.69 18.58 22.46
N LYS A 518 9.81 18.32 23.43
CA LYS A 518 8.57 17.57 23.20
C LYS A 518 7.53 18.41 22.45
N SER A 519 7.45 19.71 22.69
CA SER A 519 6.63 20.63 21.91
C SER A 519 7.09 20.74 20.45
N ALA A 520 8.40 20.69 20.18
CA ALA A 520 8.92 20.65 18.81
C ALA A 520 8.45 19.38 18.08
N LEU A 521 8.55 18.21 18.73
CA LEU A 521 8.09 16.94 18.16
C LEU A 521 6.57 16.92 17.90
N ASP A 522 5.75 17.42 18.84
CA ASP A 522 4.29 17.50 18.68
C ASP A 522 3.91 18.29 17.42
N ASN A 523 4.49 19.49 17.23
CA ASN A 523 4.17 20.34 16.08
C ASN A 523 4.66 19.74 14.76
N PHE A 524 5.88 19.18 14.74
CA PHE A 524 6.39 18.47 13.56
C PHE A 524 5.46 17.34 13.14
N SER A 525 4.96 16.56 14.11
CA SER A 525 4.08 15.42 13.86
C SER A 525 2.73 15.84 13.25
N GLU A 526 2.15 16.95 13.72
CA GLU A 526 0.89 17.47 13.17
C GLU A 526 1.03 17.89 11.70
N ILE A 527 2.15 18.55 11.35
CA ILE A 527 2.43 18.97 9.99
C ILE A 527 2.68 17.75 9.10
N ALA A 528 3.56 16.84 9.53
CA ALA A 528 3.90 15.64 8.77
C ALA A 528 2.68 14.73 8.53
N ALA A 529 1.73 14.66 9.46
CA ALA A 529 0.49 13.92 9.27
C ALA A 529 -0.36 14.46 8.13
N VAL A 530 -0.45 15.79 7.98
CA VAL A 530 -1.22 16.42 6.90
C VAL A 530 -0.53 16.20 5.55
N GLU A 531 0.79 16.33 5.48
CA GLU A 531 1.59 16.18 4.25
C GLU A 531 1.62 14.76 3.68
N ASN A 532 1.27 13.75 4.48
CA ASN A 532 1.37 12.33 4.09
C ASN A 532 0.04 11.56 4.17
N ALA A 533 -1.08 12.28 4.32
CA ALA A 533 -2.41 11.68 4.46
C ALA A 533 -2.84 10.88 3.22
N ASP A 534 -2.47 11.34 2.01
CA ASP A 534 -2.69 10.67 0.73
C ASP A 534 -1.96 9.33 0.64
N ALA A 535 -0.72 9.31 1.13
CA ALA A 535 0.12 8.13 1.25
C ALA A 535 -0.30 7.22 2.42
N GLY A 536 -1.28 7.62 3.25
CA GLY A 536 -1.81 6.78 4.33
C GLY A 536 -0.84 6.65 5.50
N ILE A 537 0.06 7.61 5.66
CA ILE A 537 0.97 7.69 6.79
C ILE A 537 0.28 8.50 7.88
N THR A 538 0.23 7.92 9.07
CA THR A 538 -0.49 8.50 10.21
C THR A 538 0.45 8.75 11.38
N PHE A 539 0.07 9.68 12.25
CA PHE A 539 0.87 10.07 13.42
C PHE A 539 -0.03 10.20 14.64
N THR A 540 0.40 9.63 15.77
CA THR A 540 -0.22 9.84 17.08
C THR A 540 0.79 10.48 18.02
N SER A 541 0.47 11.65 18.56
CA SER A 541 1.21 12.22 19.70
C SER A 541 0.57 11.77 21.01
N VAL A 542 1.29 10.97 21.80
CA VAL A 542 0.83 10.53 23.13
C VAL A 542 1.39 11.48 24.17
N ARG A 543 0.56 12.35 24.74
CA ARG A 543 0.96 13.26 25.82
C ARG A 543 0.97 12.54 27.16
N MET A 544 1.97 11.68 27.31
CA MET A 544 2.08 10.71 28.39
C MET A 544 1.97 11.39 29.77
N PRO A 545 1.17 10.82 30.71
CA PRO A 545 1.17 11.26 32.10
C PRO A 545 2.51 10.95 32.78
N LEU A 546 2.61 11.26 34.08
CA LEU A 546 3.73 10.79 34.90
C LEU A 546 3.67 9.25 35.03
N VAL A 547 4.77 8.60 34.61
CA VAL A 547 4.96 7.14 34.65
C VAL A 547 6.17 6.80 35.51
N ARG A 548 6.03 5.78 36.36
CA ARG A 548 7.10 5.31 37.26
C ARG A 548 8.21 4.60 36.50
N THR A 549 9.18 5.38 36.00
CA THR A 549 10.39 4.91 35.31
C THR A 549 11.65 5.50 35.97
N ALA A 550 12.82 5.00 35.60
CA ALA A 550 14.11 5.55 36.04
C ALA A 550 14.25 7.06 35.73
N MET A 551 13.56 7.56 34.70
CA MET A 551 13.60 8.97 34.29
C MET A 551 13.05 9.93 35.35
N ILE A 552 12.00 9.55 36.09
CA ILE A 552 11.39 10.43 37.10
C ILE A 552 11.95 10.21 38.51
N ALA A 553 12.72 9.13 38.72
CA ALA A 553 13.26 8.73 40.01
C ALA A 553 14.10 9.82 40.74
N PRO A 554 14.88 10.69 40.04
CA PRO A 554 15.66 11.75 40.69
C PRO A 554 14.83 12.91 41.27
N THR A 555 13.51 12.93 41.09
CA THR A 555 12.63 14.00 41.59
C THR A 555 11.81 13.51 42.79
N ASP A 556 12.30 13.81 44.01
CA ASP A 556 11.74 13.30 45.27
C ASP A 556 10.24 13.61 45.47
N LEU A 557 9.77 14.73 44.91
CA LEU A 557 8.36 15.15 44.95
C LEU A 557 7.39 14.12 44.35
N TYR A 558 7.84 13.29 43.40
CA TYR A 558 6.97 12.32 42.70
C TYR A 558 6.86 10.96 43.41
N ARG A 559 7.58 10.74 44.52
CA ARG A 559 7.50 9.48 45.28
C ARG A 559 6.15 9.29 45.98
N SER A 560 5.46 10.37 46.32
CA SER A 560 4.24 10.39 47.14
C SER A 560 2.94 10.67 46.36
N ILE A 561 2.99 10.70 45.02
CA ILE A 561 1.84 10.99 44.16
C ILE A 561 1.46 9.71 43.38
N PRO A 562 0.17 9.42 43.17
CA PRO A 562 -0.27 8.36 42.26
C PRO A 562 0.27 8.62 40.85
N VAL A 563 1.09 7.70 40.35
CA VAL A 563 1.68 7.75 39.00
C VAL A 563 1.44 6.41 38.30
N HIS A 564 1.34 6.42 36.97
CA HIS A 564 1.06 5.23 36.18
C HIS A 564 2.23 4.24 36.23
N SER A 565 1.94 2.94 36.12
CA SER A 565 2.96 1.92 35.89
C SER A 565 3.43 1.93 34.43
N PRO A 566 4.61 1.36 34.12
CA PRO A 566 5.03 1.12 32.74
C PRO A 566 4.00 0.32 31.92
N ASP A 567 3.34 -0.66 32.53
CA ASP A 567 2.31 -1.47 31.84
C ASP A 567 1.08 -0.64 31.46
N GLN A 568 0.60 0.22 32.37
CA GLN A 568 -0.48 1.15 32.07
C GLN A 568 -0.09 2.15 30.97
N ALA A 569 1.17 2.57 30.95
CA ALA A 569 1.69 3.41 29.86
C ALA A 569 1.75 2.63 28.54
N ALA A 570 2.13 1.36 28.57
CA ALA A 570 2.14 0.47 27.42
C ALA A 570 0.74 0.28 26.83
N ASP A 571 -0.29 0.14 27.66
CA ASP A 571 -1.69 0.05 27.21
C ASP A 571 -2.13 1.30 26.43
N ILE A 572 -1.67 2.49 26.86
CA ILE A 572 -1.92 3.75 26.13
C ILE A 572 -1.21 3.73 24.77
N VAL A 573 0.03 3.24 24.71
CA VAL A 573 0.78 3.13 23.45
C VAL A 573 0.15 2.10 22.52
N VAL A 574 -0.31 0.96 23.04
CA VAL A 574 -1.07 -0.04 22.25
C VAL A 574 -2.33 0.60 21.68
N ARG A 575 -3.07 1.37 22.47
CA ARG A 575 -4.24 2.11 21.95
C ARG A 575 -3.85 3.06 20.82
N ALA A 576 -2.73 3.77 20.95
CA ALA A 576 -2.21 4.66 19.89
C ALA A 576 -1.86 3.90 18.60
N LEU A 577 -1.33 2.68 18.72
CA LEU A 577 -0.99 1.81 17.60
C LEU A 577 -2.24 1.26 16.90
N GLU A 578 -3.22 0.78 17.67
CA GLU A 578 -4.42 0.13 17.14
C GLU A 578 -5.43 1.13 16.57
N HIS A 579 -5.73 2.20 17.32
CA HIS A 579 -6.79 3.15 16.97
C HIS A 579 -6.29 4.37 16.20
N ARG A 580 -4.97 4.61 16.20
CA ARG A 580 -4.30 5.68 15.44
C ARG A 580 -4.94 7.09 15.58
N PRO A 581 -5.34 7.54 16.78
CA PRO A 581 -5.86 8.90 16.94
C PRO A 581 -4.73 9.92 16.71
N ASN A 582 -5.02 11.12 16.23
CA ASN A 582 -3.98 12.15 16.07
C ASN A 582 -3.28 12.48 17.40
N ARG A 583 -4.02 12.43 18.51
CA ARG A 583 -3.54 12.72 19.87
C ARG A 583 -4.20 11.87 20.93
N ILE A 584 -3.43 11.57 21.98
CA ILE A 584 -3.94 11.03 23.25
C ILE A 584 -3.54 12.02 24.35
N ASP A 585 -4.54 12.68 24.92
CA ASP A 585 -4.38 13.68 25.97
C ASP A 585 -4.96 13.18 27.30
N THR A 586 -4.40 13.70 28.41
CA THR A 586 -4.98 13.47 29.74
C THR A 586 -6.04 14.53 30.05
N PRO A 587 -7.13 14.21 30.78
CA PRO A 587 -8.15 15.19 31.16
C PRO A 587 -7.59 16.44 31.86
N ILE A 588 -6.62 16.25 32.76
CA ILE A 588 -5.94 17.34 33.47
C ILE A 588 -5.13 18.21 32.52
N GLY A 589 -4.43 17.59 31.56
CA GLY A 589 -3.66 18.29 30.54
C GLY A 589 -4.56 19.15 29.64
N THR A 590 -5.66 18.58 29.14
CA THR A 590 -6.65 19.30 28.31
C THR A 590 -7.23 20.50 29.06
N PHE A 591 -7.60 20.33 30.33
CA PHE A 591 -8.06 21.44 31.16
C PHE A 591 -6.99 22.54 31.34
N ALA A 592 -5.75 22.15 31.63
CA ALA A 592 -4.65 23.11 31.80
C ALA A 592 -4.32 23.87 30.50
N GLN A 593 -4.51 23.24 29.34
CA GLN A 593 -4.37 23.87 28.04
C GLN A 593 -5.51 24.87 27.79
N PHE A 594 -6.75 24.51 28.11
CA PHE A 594 -7.89 25.42 28.03
C PHE A 594 -7.70 26.67 28.91
N VAL A 595 -7.26 26.50 30.16
CA VAL A 595 -6.95 27.63 31.06
C VAL A 595 -5.82 28.50 30.52
N ASP A 596 -4.81 27.93 29.86
CA ASP A 596 -3.75 28.71 29.20
C ASP A 596 -4.30 29.59 28.08
N THR A 597 -5.22 29.04 27.28
CA THR A 597 -5.82 29.73 26.14
C THR A 597 -6.75 30.87 26.60
N VAL A 598 -7.55 30.64 27.64
CA VAL A 598 -8.57 31.60 28.08
C VAL A 598 -8.05 32.56 29.16
N MET A 599 -7.19 32.09 30.06
CA MET A 599 -6.74 32.82 31.26
C MET A 599 -5.22 32.68 31.49
N PRO A 600 -4.37 33.12 30.53
CA PRO A 600 -2.93 32.92 30.59
C PRO A 600 -2.26 33.59 31.80
N SER A 601 -2.77 34.74 32.26
CA SER A 601 -2.26 35.46 33.44
C SER A 601 -2.46 34.66 34.73
N VAL A 602 -3.64 34.03 34.88
CA VAL A 602 -3.97 33.20 36.05
C VAL A 602 -3.12 31.94 36.09
N LYS A 603 -2.95 31.25 34.94
CA LYS A 603 -2.03 30.12 34.85
C LYS A 603 -0.61 30.52 35.25
N ARG A 604 -0.09 31.65 34.74
CA ARG A 604 1.26 32.15 35.09
C ARG A 604 1.39 32.42 36.59
N ALA A 605 0.38 33.01 37.23
CA ALA A 605 0.41 33.27 38.66
C ALA A 605 0.49 31.97 39.48
N ILE A 606 -0.34 30.97 39.16
CA ILE A 606 -0.34 29.65 39.80
C ILE A 606 1.04 28.98 39.63
N LEU A 607 1.57 28.95 38.40
CA LEU A 607 2.86 28.33 38.12
C LEU A 607 4.02 29.04 38.82
N HIS A 608 4.01 30.38 38.86
CA HIS A 608 5.03 31.15 39.59
C HIS A 608 4.99 30.85 41.10
N GLN A 609 3.79 30.76 41.68
CA GLN A 609 3.66 30.43 43.09
C GLN A 609 4.14 29.00 43.38
N GLY A 610 3.83 28.04 42.50
CA GLY A 610 4.37 26.68 42.58
C GLY A 610 5.90 26.62 42.46
N PHE A 611 6.49 27.41 41.56
CA PHE A 611 7.95 27.51 41.41
C PHE A 611 8.65 27.99 42.69
N ARG A 612 8.03 28.93 43.42
CA ARG A 612 8.54 29.42 44.71
C ARG A 612 8.38 28.43 45.85
N MET A 613 7.32 27.60 45.83
CA MET A 613 7.02 26.65 46.90
C MET A 613 7.88 25.37 46.86
N PHE A 614 8.21 24.86 45.67
CA PHE A 614 8.99 23.63 45.53
C PHE A 614 10.45 23.96 45.17
N GLY A 615 11.45 23.31 45.79
CA GLY A 615 12.88 23.54 45.54
C GLY A 615 13.49 22.77 44.34
N GLU A 616 14.74 23.07 44.01
CA GLU A 616 15.55 22.31 43.03
C GLU A 616 15.75 20.86 43.49
N SER A 617 15.98 19.94 42.55
CA SER A 617 16.37 18.56 42.89
C SER A 617 17.84 18.53 43.33
N LYS A 618 18.23 17.55 44.15
CA LYS A 618 19.62 17.41 44.63
C LYS A 618 20.65 17.33 43.49
N ALA A 619 20.28 16.78 42.34
CA ALA A 619 21.13 16.72 41.14
C ALA A 619 21.21 18.05 40.33
N ALA A 620 20.36 19.03 40.65
CA ALA A 620 20.24 20.30 39.93
C ALA A 620 20.77 21.52 40.71
N GLY A 621 20.98 21.42 42.01
CA GLY A 621 21.51 22.52 42.83
C GLY A 621 22.98 22.85 42.52
N ARG A 622 23.32 24.15 42.54
CA ARG A 622 24.73 24.60 42.69
C ARG A 622 25.16 24.38 44.14
N PRO A 623 26.44 24.10 44.44
CA PRO A 623 26.97 24.26 45.79
C PRO A 623 26.80 25.72 46.19
N GLU A 624 26.20 26.00 47.35
CA GLU A 624 26.09 27.38 47.84
C GLU A 624 27.49 27.92 48.18
N PRO A 625 27.81 29.19 47.85
CA PRO A 625 28.90 29.90 48.51
C PRO A 625 28.53 30.07 49.99
N VAL A 626 29.48 29.78 50.87
CA VAL A 626 29.34 29.92 52.33
C VAL A 626 29.24 31.42 52.71
N GLU A 627 28.47 31.68 53.79
CA GLU A 627 28.20 32.95 54.52
C GLU A 627 26.94 33.73 54.10
N ALA A 628 26.03 34.17 55.00
CA ALA A 628 26.09 34.35 56.45
C ALA A 628 24.73 34.10 57.15
N ALA A 629 24.81 33.95 58.47
CA ALA A 629 23.78 33.57 59.43
C ALA A 629 22.62 34.59 59.59
N ASP A 630 21.57 34.09 60.25
CA ASP A 630 20.37 34.75 60.79
C ASP A 630 19.15 34.95 59.88
N ALA A 631 18.24 33.97 59.92
CA ALA A 631 16.81 34.17 59.65
C ALA A 631 15.98 33.42 60.72
N PRO A 632 14.90 34.01 61.27
CA PRO A 632 14.19 33.45 62.42
C PRO A 632 13.34 32.23 62.05
N ALA A 633 13.10 31.37 63.04
CA ALA A 633 12.40 30.10 62.92
C ALA A 633 11.02 30.24 62.24
N LYS A 634 10.78 29.40 61.21
CA LYS A 634 9.48 29.29 60.54
C LYS A 634 8.41 28.74 61.50
N PRO A 635 7.20 29.31 61.55
CA PRO A 635 6.12 28.75 62.36
C PRO A 635 5.64 27.42 61.76
N GLN A 636 5.39 26.44 62.64
CA GLN A 636 4.70 25.18 62.31
C GLN A 636 3.25 25.49 61.91
N GLY A 637 3.02 25.75 60.63
CA GLY A 637 1.71 25.93 60.01
C GLY A 637 1.37 24.75 59.11
N ARG A 638 0.13 24.26 59.21
CA ARG A 638 -0.47 23.15 58.45
C ARG A 638 -0.03 23.08 56.98
N SER A 639 0.22 21.86 56.50
CA SER A 639 0.64 21.53 55.13
C SER A 639 -0.23 22.23 54.06
N PRO A 640 0.35 23.03 53.14
CA PRO A 640 -0.38 23.71 52.07
C PRO A 640 -1.00 22.74 51.04
N LEU A 641 -0.59 21.46 51.05
CA LEU A 641 -1.19 20.41 50.21
C LEU A 641 -2.68 20.21 50.50
N LEU A 642 -3.15 20.49 51.72
CA LEU A 642 -4.57 20.43 52.08
C LEU A 642 -5.40 21.57 51.45
N ALA A 643 -4.79 22.69 51.05
CA ALA A 643 -5.49 23.82 50.45
C ALA A 643 -5.86 23.60 48.98
N LEU A 644 -5.17 22.68 48.29
CA LEU A 644 -5.44 22.30 46.89
C LEU A 644 -6.17 20.96 46.75
N ALA A 645 -6.34 20.22 47.84
CA ALA A 645 -7.08 18.96 47.88
C ALA A 645 -8.50 19.02 47.27
N PRO A 646 -9.32 20.08 47.47
CA PRO A 646 -10.69 20.12 46.93
C PRO A 646 -10.74 20.28 45.40
N ILE A 647 -9.66 20.75 44.77
CA ILE A 647 -9.56 20.98 43.32
C ILE A 647 -9.00 19.74 42.60
N VAL A 648 -8.11 19.01 43.27
CA VAL A 648 -7.39 17.87 42.69
C VAL A 648 -8.10 16.54 42.92
N GLN A 649 -8.86 16.37 44.02
CA GLN A 649 -9.58 15.13 44.31
C GLN A 649 -10.73 14.78 43.34
N PRO A 650 -11.58 15.72 42.87
CA PRO A 650 -12.72 15.36 42.01
C PRO A 650 -12.31 14.90 40.60
N LEU A 651 -11.10 15.26 40.14
CA LEU A 651 -10.61 14.97 38.79
C LEU A 651 -9.82 13.65 38.68
N MET A 652 -9.35 13.09 39.80
CA MET A 652 -8.56 11.85 39.81
C MET A 652 -9.39 10.59 40.14
N GLY A 653 -10.69 10.74 40.38
CA GLY A 653 -11.58 9.63 40.76
C GLY A 653 -12.94 9.71 40.07
N LEU A 654 -12.98 9.53 38.75
CA LEU A 654 -14.24 9.26 38.05
C LEU A 654 -14.44 7.74 37.92
N PRO A 655 -15.59 7.18 38.35
CA PRO A 655 -15.87 5.76 38.20
C PRO A 655 -15.98 5.36 36.71
N ALA A 656 -15.66 4.11 36.40
CA ALA A 656 -15.54 3.54 35.04
C ALA A 656 -16.67 3.88 34.03
N PRO A 657 -17.94 4.10 34.41
CA PRO A 657 -18.97 4.54 33.47
C PRO A 657 -18.79 5.98 32.94
N ALA A 658 -18.21 6.88 33.74
CA ALA A 658 -17.98 8.28 33.37
C ALA A 658 -16.80 8.44 32.39
N ALA A 659 -15.80 7.56 32.46
CA ALA A 659 -14.68 7.49 31.51
C ALA A 659 -15.12 7.10 30.08
N ARG A 660 -16.24 6.36 29.93
CA ARG A 660 -16.83 6.09 28.61
C ARG A 660 -17.48 7.32 27.99
N PHE A 661 -17.94 8.27 28.82
CA PHE A 661 -18.57 9.50 28.34
C PHE A 661 -17.54 10.54 27.89
N THR A 662 -16.34 10.55 28.49
CA THR A 662 -15.24 11.43 28.07
C THR A 662 -14.72 11.12 26.67
N ASN A 663 -14.81 9.86 26.21
CA ASN A 663 -14.44 9.44 24.85
C ASN A 663 -15.39 9.94 23.75
N ARG A 664 -16.50 10.60 24.10
CA ARG A 664 -17.39 11.30 23.16
C ARG A 664 -17.08 12.80 23.03
N ILE A 665 -16.17 13.33 23.84
CA ILE A 665 -15.75 14.73 23.77
C ILE A 665 -14.64 14.83 22.70
N PRO A 666 -14.81 15.66 21.65
CA PRO A 666 -13.78 15.83 20.62
C PRO A 666 -12.42 16.19 21.23
N GLY A 667 -11.39 15.38 20.97
CA GLY A 667 -10.02 15.58 21.46
C GLY A 667 -9.68 14.90 22.80
N LEU A 668 -10.63 14.23 23.46
CA LEU A 668 -10.39 13.41 24.66
C LEU A 668 -10.49 11.93 24.30
N HIS A 669 -9.36 11.33 23.92
CA HIS A 669 -9.21 9.89 23.73
C HIS A 669 -8.43 9.29 24.90
N TRP A 670 -9.03 9.22 26.10
CA TRP A 670 -8.36 8.73 27.32
C TRP A 670 -8.76 7.29 27.69
#